data_AF-A0A2J6H6W7-F1
#
_entry.id   AF-A0A2J6H6W7-F1
#
_cell.length_a   1.000
_cell.length_b   1.000
_cell.length_c   1.000
_cell.angle_alpha   90.00
_cell.angle_beta   90.00
_cell.angle_gamma   90.00
#
_symmetry.space_group_name_H-M   'P 1'
#
loop_
_entity.id
_entity.type
_entity.pdbx_description
1 polymer ?
#
loop_
_entity_poly.entity_id
_entity_poly.type
_entity_poly.pdbx_seq_one_letter_code
_entity_poly.pdbx_strand_id
1 'polypeptide(L)'
;MGYGLPIPMNQLQLYINDQLVDLADDSPIALTFQINNLAEVKNQQGNTSNQFKLPLTQHNRQVLGFPDDITLVGIQPYDYYPAKIIQDGLEIVPYGMALLNSVDNDTAAITVLSGNVDFFDALDVKIYDLGDNNTTAGKQKIFEKYNHTWNLENIVYSQTHSEGWIWPVVDYGKMAMDANNPTIDVRYLRPGFFLKTAIELFVKQAGYKINPSSFLLKQPMYEKLIVQFAADSFQHGTDYQKSRNASGLLATLGADIRKDHPNVNTPNQGLINFINVDNNVDNYYNAATGIYTASSISKVNIKLTIPGFYLFGNMKKLNDYSSCVDIKIQSVDPRHGVLDLATYRYGLDGGIRISAFTSFGYKTFKDEVQLTADAFLEQGDQLRVIYSFEGYSGSFFTMPASTQLNIVAENQEVLYGQQVQCERIFPDITQKDLLKDTLQRFGIICQADNTSRTITFSSFRDIVNNIPKALNWTDKCLDQGKSISFQLGNYAQVNNLLYKEDDGIFPPKFGNSAIRIADKTLTQSADLFESQFAPTLNRPYFNGYIAQILKIDPKDDAEQPAFSISTQPRLLINEQYALQNSPTAKRITFTDGHNSMVVNDTLSVPYFYKPNAEHSLLWEDLRLKYYPELEKILQQTKKVERYFMLSPRDILELDLLLPIYLEQDGAYYYINKIDSWRKGQPVKVELVKLG
;
A
#
# COMPACT_ATOMS: atom_id res chain seq x y z
N MET A 1 -7.42 72.90 -11.20
CA MET A 1 -8.48 71.90 -11.43
C MET A 1 -7.85 70.73 -12.15
N GLY A 2 -7.98 69.54 -11.57
CA GLY A 2 -7.34 68.31 -12.04
C GLY A 2 -7.34 67.32 -10.89
N TYR A 3 -8.54 66.97 -10.42
CA TYR A 3 -8.73 65.94 -9.40
C TYR A 3 -8.14 64.64 -9.93
N GLY A 4 -7.13 64.11 -9.24
CA GLY A 4 -6.73 62.72 -9.41
C GLY A 4 -7.95 61.85 -9.12
N LEU A 5 -8.42 61.14 -10.14
CA LEU A 5 -9.43 60.11 -9.97
C LEU A 5 -8.92 59.11 -8.92
N PRO A 6 -9.74 58.74 -7.93
CA PRO A 6 -9.34 57.73 -6.96
C PRO A 6 -9.14 56.40 -7.71
N ILE A 7 -7.99 55.76 -7.46
CA ILE A 7 -7.73 54.38 -7.87
C ILE A 7 -8.88 53.53 -7.30
N PRO A 8 -9.62 52.73 -8.09
CA PRO A 8 -10.77 52.00 -7.57
C PRO A 8 -10.31 51.01 -6.50
N MET A 9 -10.75 51.23 -5.26
CA MET A 9 -10.40 50.48 -4.05
C MET A 9 -11.13 49.12 -3.98
N ASN A 10 -11.30 48.44 -5.13
CA ASN A 10 -12.22 47.32 -5.33
C ASN A 10 -11.63 46.21 -6.23
N GLN A 11 -10.31 46.07 -6.27
CA GLN A 11 -9.62 45.34 -7.33
C GLN A 11 -9.51 43.84 -7.00
N LEU A 12 -10.24 43.02 -7.76
CA LEU A 12 -10.04 41.57 -7.87
C LEU A 12 -8.83 41.33 -8.78
N GLN A 13 -7.95 40.41 -8.39
CA GLN A 13 -6.81 39.97 -9.18
C GLN A 13 -6.74 38.44 -9.19
N LEU A 14 -6.47 37.87 -10.36
CA LEU A 14 -6.19 36.45 -10.52
C LEU A 14 -4.78 36.31 -11.07
N TYR A 15 -3.98 35.45 -10.45
CA TYR A 15 -2.69 35.02 -10.96
C TYR A 15 -2.81 33.55 -11.36
N ILE A 16 -2.26 33.20 -12.52
CA ILE A 16 -2.09 31.82 -13.00
C ILE A 16 -0.62 31.66 -13.36
N ASN A 17 0.04 30.59 -12.90
CA ASN A 17 1.50 30.40 -13.05
C ASN A 17 2.31 31.60 -12.52
N ASP A 18 1.89 32.18 -11.38
CA ASP A 18 2.46 33.40 -10.79
C ASP A 18 2.41 34.66 -11.68
N GLN A 19 1.65 34.62 -12.78
CA GLN A 19 1.45 35.76 -13.69
C GLN A 19 0.04 36.31 -13.54
N LEU A 20 -0.07 37.64 -13.40
CA LEU A 20 -1.36 38.33 -13.38
C LEU A 20 -2.05 38.12 -14.73
N VAL A 21 -3.25 37.56 -14.73
CA VAL A 21 -4.04 37.37 -15.96
C VAL A 21 -5.01 38.51 -16.21
N ASP A 22 -5.33 38.74 -17.48
CA ASP A 22 -6.33 39.72 -17.88
C ASP A 22 -7.73 39.19 -17.56
N LEU A 23 -8.46 39.90 -16.70
CA LEU A 23 -9.87 39.62 -16.39
C LEU A 23 -10.77 40.54 -17.23
N ALA A 24 -11.95 40.06 -17.65
CA ALA A 24 -12.96 40.96 -18.21
C ALA A 24 -13.59 41.81 -17.09
N ASP A 25 -14.06 43.02 -17.41
CA ASP A 25 -14.62 43.99 -16.45
C ASP A 25 -15.77 43.43 -15.59
N ASP A 26 -16.46 42.40 -16.09
CA ASP A 26 -17.59 41.73 -15.44
C ASP A 26 -17.30 40.30 -14.96
N SER A 27 -16.04 39.83 -15.02
CA SER A 27 -15.67 38.44 -14.69
C SER A 27 -16.04 38.09 -13.25
N PRO A 28 -17.14 37.37 -12.99
CA PRO A 28 -17.61 37.13 -11.65
C PRO A 28 -16.94 35.86 -11.13
N ILE A 29 -15.74 36.00 -10.58
CA ILE A 29 -15.13 34.91 -9.82
C ILE A 29 -15.88 34.80 -8.49
N ALA A 30 -16.75 33.79 -8.39
CA ALA A 30 -17.57 33.50 -7.25
C ALA A 30 -17.02 32.27 -6.53
N LEU A 31 -16.74 32.39 -5.23
CA LEU A 31 -16.08 31.36 -4.45
C LEU A 31 -17.06 30.61 -3.54
N THR A 32 -17.03 29.30 -3.60
CA THR A 32 -17.80 28.40 -2.75
C THR A 32 -16.90 27.77 -1.71
N PHE A 33 -17.30 27.90 -0.44
CA PHE A 33 -16.62 27.31 0.72
C PHE A 33 -17.58 26.33 1.38
N GLN A 34 -17.11 25.14 1.74
CA GLN A 34 -17.99 24.12 2.31
C GLN A 34 -17.25 23.20 3.27
N ILE A 35 -17.98 22.73 4.29
CA ILE A 35 -17.47 21.72 5.20
C ILE A 35 -17.68 20.34 4.58
N ASN A 36 -16.69 19.46 4.72
CA ASN A 36 -16.82 18.08 4.25
C ASN A 36 -17.94 17.37 5.02
N ASN A 37 -19.02 17.00 4.32
CA ASN A 37 -20.08 16.17 4.89
C ASN A 37 -19.63 14.71 4.96
N LEU A 38 -19.76 14.07 6.13
CA LEU A 38 -19.39 12.66 6.34
C LEU A 38 -20.18 11.67 5.44
N ALA A 39 -21.37 12.04 4.96
CA ALA A 39 -22.11 11.25 3.96
C ALA A 39 -21.63 11.39 2.51
N GLU A 40 -20.88 12.46 2.20
CA GLU A 40 -20.46 12.78 0.84
C GLU A 40 -18.94 12.61 0.65
N VAL A 41 -18.27 11.95 1.62
CA VAL A 41 -16.82 11.64 1.63
C VAL A 41 -16.36 10.85 0.39
N LYS A 42 -17.30 10.30 -0.40
CA LYS A 42 -16.99 9.66 -1.69
C LYS A 42 -16.17 10.60 -2.60
N ASN A 43 -16.54 11.88 -2.69
CA ASN A 43 -15.81 12.90 -3.46
C ASN A 43 -15.49 14.07 -2.53
N GLN A 44 -14.26 14.16 -2.02
CA GLN A 44 -13.90 15.22 -1.07
C GLN A 44 -14.15 16.60 -1.66
N GLN A 45 -14.94 17.37 -0.92
CA GLN A 45 -15.49 18.65 -1.33
C GLN A 45 -14.56 19.76 -0.85
N GLY A 46 -13.60 20.13 -1.69
CA GLY A 46 -12.81 21.33 -1.46
C GLY A 46 -13.57 22.62 -1.77
N ASN A 47 -12.88 23.74 -1.61
CA ASN A 47 -13.38 25.04 -2.05
C ASN A 47 -13.27 25.11 -3.56
N THR A 48 -14.22 25.75 -4.21
CA THR A 48 -14.26 25.85 -5.68
C THR A 48 -14.79 27.20 -6.13
N SER A 49 -14.34 27.68 -7.27
CA SER A 49 -15.00 28.78 -7.96
C SER A 49 -16.14 28.26 -8.85
N ASN A 50 -17.03 29.16 -9.27
CA ASN A 50 -17.77 28.93 -10.50
C ASN A 50 -16.81 28.78 -11.70
N GLN A 51 -17.30 28.20 -12.78
CA GLN A 51 -16.63 28.33 -14.07
C GLN A 51 -16.79 29.77 -14.55
N PHE A 52 -15.67 30.47 -14.78
CA PHE A 52 -15.63 31.82 -15.33
C PHE A 52 -14.79 31.87 -16.61
N LYS A 53 -14.95 32.93 -17.39
CA LYS A 53 -14.29 33.09 -18.69
C LYS A 53 -13.17 34.11 -18.60
N LEU A 54 -11.97 33.70 -18.99
CA LEU A 54 -10.87 34.61 -19.26
C LEU A 54 -10.88 35.00 -20.74
N PRO A 55 -10.72 36.29 -21.10
CA PRO A 55 -10.49 36.68 -22.49
C PRO A 55 -9.16 36.07 -22.97
N LEU A 56 -9.14 35.52 -24.18
CA LEU A 56 -7.91 35.04 -24.84
C LEU A 56 -7.09 36.20 -25.41
N THR A 57 -6.71 37.14 -24.55
CA THR A 57 -5.68 38.13 -24.90
C THR A 57 -4.38 37.40 -25.26
N GLN A 58 -3.49 38.06 -26.00
CA GLN A 58 -2.18 37.48 -26.31
C GLN A 58 -1.41 37.08 -25.04
N HIS A 59 -1.57 37.85 -23.96
CA HIS A 59 -0.98 37.57 -22.65
C HIS A 59 -1.58 36.32 -22.01
N ASN A 60 -2.91 36.24 -21.88
CA ASN A 60 -3.56 35.05 -21.30
C ASN A 60 -3.30 33.78 -22.12
N ARG A 61 -3.22 33.89 -23.46
CA ARG A 61 -2.79 32.79 -24.33
C ARG A 61 -1.40 32.30 -23.94
N GLN A 62 -0.44 33.19 -23.71
CA GLN A 62 0.90 32.80 -23.27
C GLN A 62 0.89 32.13 -21.89
N VAL A 63 0.16 32.71 -20.92
CA VAL A 63 0.07 32.16 -19.56
C VAL A 63 -0.49 30.73 -19.55
N LEU A 64 -1.49 30.47 -20.40
CA LEU A 64 -2.17 29.18 -20.54
C LEU A 64 -1.50 28.22 -21.55
N GLY A 65 -0.36 28.58 -22.14
CA GLY A 65 0.35 27.71 -23.09
C GLY A 65 -0.29 27.60 -24.48
N PHE A 66 -0.93 28.66 -24.95
CA PHE A 66 -1.63 28.79 -26.24
C PHE A 66 -2.67 27.68 -26.47
N PRO A 67 -3.65 27.54 -25.56
CA PRO A 67 -4.57 26.40 -25.55
C PRO A 67 -5.55 26.38 -26.74
N ASP A 68 -5.66 27.47 -27.49
CA ASP A 68 -6.49 27.62 -28.68
C ASP A 68 -5.79 27.18 -29.98
N ASP A 69 -4.46 27.03 -29.96
CA ASP A 69 -3.69 26.66 -31.14
C ASP A 69 -3.60 25.15 -31.30
N ILE A 70 -4.40 24.60 -32.22
CA ILE A 70 -4.48 23.17 -32.51
C ILE A 70 -3.13 22.60 -33.01
N THR A 71 -2.21 23.46 -33.48
CA THR A 71 -0.89 23.03 -33.95
C THR A 71 0.14 22.85 -32.84
N LEU A 72 -0.11 23.42 -31.65
CA LEU A 72 0.78 23.31 -30.50
C LEU A 72 0.43 22.09 -29.66
N VAL A 73 1.40 21.20 -29.46
CA VAL A 73 1.27 20.00 -28.63
C VAL A 73 1.99 20.22 -27.32
N GLY A 74 1.31 20.86 -26.36
CA GLY A 74 1.79 21.09 -25.00
C GLY A 74 1.00 20.27 -23.98
N ILE A 75 1.64 19.87 -22.88
CA ILE A 75 0.95 19.18 -21.78
C ILE A 75 0.14 20.14 -20.89
N GLN A 76 0.43 21.44 -20.92
CA GLN A 76 -0.14 22.44 -20.02
C GLN A 76 -1.68 22.46 -20.00
N PRO A 77 -2.41 22.42 -21.14
CA PRO A 77 -3.88 22.37 -21.13
C PRO A 77 -4.48 21.13 -20.46
N TYR A 78 -3.68 20.09 -20.25
CA TYR A 78 -4.07 18.81 -19.66
C TYR A 78 -3.61 18.66 -18.20
N ASP A 79 -3.10 19.74 -17.60
CA ASP A 79 -2.63 19.77 -16.21
C ASP A 79 -3.29 20.94 -15.44
N TYR A 80 -3.15 20.93 -14.12
CA TYR A 80 -3.55 22.03 -13.27
C TYR A 80 -2.53 23.16 -13.31
N TYR A 81 -3.02 24.39 -13.28
CA TYR A 81 -2.17 25.58 -13.18
C TYR A 81 -2.19 26.12 -11.75
N PRO A 82 -1.04 26.41 -11.12
CA PRO A 82 -0.99 27.18 -9.89
C PRO A 82 -1.79 28.48 -10.02
N ALA A 83 -2.71 28.75 -9.09
CA ALA A 83 -3.59 29.90 -9.12
C ALA A 83 -3.62 30.64 -7.78
N LYS A 84 -3.74 31.96 -7.85
CA LYS A 84 -3.91 32.83 -6.68
C LYS A 84 -4.95 33.90 -6.92
N ILE A 85 -5.88 34.07 -5.97
CA ILE A 85 -6.93 35.10 -6.01
C ILE A 85 -6.69 36.11 -4.91
N ILE A 86 -6.55 37.38 -5.30
CA ILE A 86 -6.41 38.52 -4.39
C ILE A 86 -7.64 39.42 -4.54
N GLN A 87 -8.26 39.79 -3.41
CA GLN A 87 -9.33 40.78 -3.37
C GLN A 87 -8.94 41.90 -2.41
N ASP A 88 -8.86 43.13 -2.91
CA ASP A 88 -8.46 44.32 -2.14
C ASP A 88 -7.10 44.19 -1.42
N GLY A 89 -6.15 43.50 -2.04
CA GLY A 89 -4.84 43.24 -1.46
C GLY A 89 -4.80 42.10 -0.43
N LEU A 90 -5.93 41.44 -0.15
CA LEU A 90 -5.99 40.23 0.67
C LEU A 90 -5.96 38.98 -0.21
N GLU A 91 -5.05 38.05 0.08
CA GLU A 91 -4.95 36.77 -0.64
C GLU A 91 -6.09 35.84 -0.17
N ILE A 92 -7.23 35.90 -0.84
CA ILE A 92 -8.42 35.09 -0.52
C ILE A 92 -8.19 33.61 -0.83
N VAL A 93 -7.54 33.34 -1.96
CA VAL A 93 -7.06 32.00 -2.31
C VAL A 93 -5.56 32.14 -2.58
N PRO A 94 -4.69 31.98 -1.57
CA PRO A 94 -3.25 32.15 -1.73
C PRO A 94 -2.63 31.03 -2.57
N TYR A 95 -3.18 29.81 -2.44
CA TYR A 95 -2.74 28.62 -3.17
C TYR A 95 -3.98 27.83 -3.65
N GLY A 96 -4.30 27.99 -4.92
CA GLY A 96 -5.34 27.24 -5.63
C GLY A 96 -4.78 26.57 -6.88
N MET A 97 -5.61 25.74 -7.50
CA MET A 97 -5.35 25.07 -8.76
C MET A 97 -6.40 25.50 -9.77
N ALA A 98 -5.99 26.19 -10.84
CA ALA A 98 -6.84 26.50 -11.96
C ALA A 98 -6.91 25.30 -12.92
N LEU A 99 -8.11 24.91 -13.28
CA LEU A 99 -8.42 23.93 -14.33
C LEU A 99 -8.92 24.68 -15.56
N LEU A 100 -8.29 24.42 -16.70
CA LEU A 100 -8.79 24.84 -18.01
C LEU A 100 -9.82 23.82 -18.50
N ASN A 101 -11.10 24.18 -18.49
CA ASN A 101 -12.19 23.28 -18.84
C ASN A 101 -12.42 23.21 -20.36
N SER A 102 -12.36 24.36 -21.02
CA SER A 102 -12.58 24.49 -22.46
C SER A 102 -12.04 25.82 -22.97
N VAL A 103 -11.90 25.90 -24.29
CA VAL A 103 -11.59 27.13 -25.02
C VAL A 103 -12.66 27.33 -26.09
N ASP A 104 -13.31 28.49 -26.08
CA ASP A 104 -14.36 28.85 -27.03
C ASP A 104 -14.04 30.22 -27.66
N ASN A 105 -13.82 30.24 -28.98
CA ASN A 105 -13.50 31.42 -29.80
C ASN A 105 -12.44 32.34 -29.14
N ASP A 106 -12.89 33.34 -28.38
CA ASP A 106 -12.07 34.39 -27.78
C ASP A 106 -11.95 34.25 -26.25
N THR A 107 -12.35 33.11 -25.67
CA THR A 107 -12.37 32.90 -24.21
C THR A 107 -11.87 31.53 -23.78
N ALA A 108 -11.18 31.48 -22.63
CA ALA A 108 -10.82 30.26 -21.92
C ALA A 108 -11.71 30.10 -20.67
N ALA A 109 -12.35 28.95 -20.52
CA ALA A 109 -13.18 28.65 -19.37
C ALA A 109 -12.36 28.03 -18.23
N ILE A 110 -12.25 28.75 -17.11
CA ILE A 110 -11.42 28.38 -15.97
C ILE A 110 -12.29 28.08 -14.74
N THR A 111 -11.87 27.08 -13.96
CA THR A 111 -12.36 26.82 -12.60
C THR A 111 -11.17 26.81 -11.64
N VAL A 112 -11.26 27.48 -10.49
CA VAL A 112 -10.21 27.47 -9.45
C VAL A 112 -10.65 26.58 -8.29
N LEU A 113 -9.84 25.59 -7.94
CA LEU A 113 -10.02 24.68 -6.82
C LEU A 113 -9.06 25.05 -5.68
N SER A 114 -9.49 24.95 -4.42
CA SER A 114 -8.62 25.18 -3.25
C SER A 114 -9.13 24.45 -1.99
N GLY A 115 -8.51 24.72 -0.84
CA GLY A 115 -8.79 24.01 0.41
C GLY A 115 -8.21 22.59 0.36
N ASN A 116 -9.04 21.59 0.68
CA ASN A 116 -8.60 20.20 0.83
C ASN A 116 -8.17 19.50 -0.48
N VAL A 117 -8.48 20.06 -1.66
CA VAL A 117 -8.26 19.38 -2.95
C VAL A 117 -6.79 19.04 -3.16
N ASP A 118 -5.91 20.05 -3.09
CA ASP A 118 -4.46 19.90 -3.28
C ASP A 118 -3.86 18.83 -2.35
N PHE A 119 -4.27 18.82 -1.09
CA PHE A 119 -3.83 17.82 -0.12
C PHE A 119 -4.25 16.39 -0.51
N PHE A 120 -5.52 16.17 -0.89
CA PHE A 120 -5.98 14.81 -1.21
C PHE A 120 -5.54 14.33 -2.59
N ASP A 121 -5.35 15.23 -3.55
CA ASP A 121 -4.79 14.91 -4.85
C ASP A 121 -3.32 14.51 -4.71
N ALA A 122 -2.55 15.18 -3.85
CA ALA A 122 -1.18 14.78 -3.51
C ALA A 122 -1.09 13.39 -2.85
N LEU A 123 -2.19 12.91 -2.25
CA LEU A 123 -2.29 11.58 -1.65
C LEU A 123 -2.87 10.52 -2.60
N ASP A 124 -3.21 10.88 -3.84
CA ASP A 124 -3.72 9.95 -4.85
C ASP A 124 -2.61 9.10 -5.48
N VAL A 125 -1.84 8.44 -4.61
CA VAL A 125 -0.69 7.61 -4.95
C VAL A 125 -0.92 6.24 -4.35
N LYS A 126 -0.74 5.18 -5.14
CA LYS A 126 -0.77 3.80 -4.61
C LYS A 126 0.38 3.60 -3.63
N ILE A 127 0.10 2.99 -2.48
CA ILE A 127 1.13 2.74 -1.47
C ILE A 127 2.25 1.87 -2.05
N TYR A 128 1.92 0.91 -2.92
CA TYR A 128 2.90 0.03 -3.58
C TYR A 128 3.87 0.76 -4.52
N ASP A 129 3.48 1.90 -5.08
CA ASP A 129 4.34 2.68 -5.98
C ASP A 129 5.50 3.34 -5.21
N LEU A 130 5.42 3.41 -3.88
CA LEU A 130 6.51 3.87 -3.02
C LEU A 130 7.74 2.95 -3.04
N GLY A 131 7.56 1.70 -3.48
CA GLY A 131 8.64 0.73 -3.71
C GLY A 131 9.20 0.74 -5.14
N ASP A 132 8.79 1.70 -6.00
CA ASP A 132 9.32 1.87 -7.36
C ASP A 132 9.99 3.25 -7.51
N ASN A 133 11.33 3.28 -7.54
CA ASN A 133 12.14 4.49 -7.67
C ASN A 133 12.00 5.20 -9.04
N ASN A 134 11.26 4.63 -10.00
CA ASN A 134 10.92 5.32 -11.24
C ASN A 134 9.72 6.26 -11.08
N THR A 135 8.90 6.08 -10.03
CA THR A 135 7.77 6.97 -9.73
C THR A 135 8.23 8.20 -8.96
N THR A 136 7.50 9.32 -9.09
CA THR A 136 7.79 10.56 -8.33
C THR A 136 7.71 10.34 -6.82
N ALA A 137 6.76 9.53 -6.37
CA ALA A 137 6.57 9.22 -4.96
C ALA A 137 7.64 8.26 -4.41
N GLY A 138 8.00 7.21 -5.16
CA GLY A 138 9.00 6.21 -4.75
C GLY A 138 10.40 6.79 -4.57
N LYS A 139 10.78 7.79 -5.38
CA LYS A 139 12.07 8.51 -5.24
C LYS A 139 12.27 9.16 -3.87
N GLN A 140 11.20 9.45 -3.14
CA GLN A 140 11.28 10.03 -1.79
C GLN A 140 11.62 9.01 -0.70
N LYS A 141 11.49 7.71 -1.00
CA LYS A 141 11.92 6.60 -0.14
C LYS A 141 11.43 6.68 1.32
N ILE A 142 10.18 7.12 1.51
CA ILE A 142 9.65 7.44 2.85
C ILE A 142 9.63 6.26 3.82
N PHE A 143 9.60 5.03 3.31
CA PHE A 143 9.63 3.79 4.09
C PHE A 143 11.04 3.19 4.29
N GLU A 144 12.09 3.68 3.62
CA GLU A 144 13.42 3.05 3.62
C GLU A 144 14.01 2.89 5.04
N LYS A 145 13.78 3.87 5.92
CA LYS A 145 14.21 3.81 7.33
C LYS A 145 13.50 2.74 8.18
N TYR A 146 12.39 2.20 7.68
CA TYR A 146 11.61 1.15 8.34
C TYR A 146 11.84 -0.23 7.72
N ASN A 147 12.56 -0.31 6.60
CA ASN A 147 12.92 -1.61 6.02
C ASN A 147 13.80 -2.38 7.00
N HIS A 148 13.52 -3.65 7.18
CA HIS A 148 14.17 -4.49 8.19
C HIS A 148 14.25 -5.93 7.71
N THR A 149 15.17 -6.71 8.28
CA THR A 149 15.33 -8.12 7.94
C THR A 149 14.24 -8.96 8.60
N TRP A 150 13.62 -9.87 7.86
CA TRP A 150 12.74 -10.89 8.43
C TRP A 150 13.58 -11.93 9.18
N ASN A 151 13.83 -11.72 10.47
CA ASN A 151 14.62 -12.64 11.30
C ASN A 151 14.10 -12.68 12.74
N LEU A 152 14.62 -13.63 13.52
CA LEU A 152 14.18 -13.89 14.90
C LEU A 152 14.38 -12.66 15.80
N GLU A 153 15.53 -12.01 15.70
CA GLU A 153 15.91 -10.86 16.52
C GLU A 153 14.98 -9.67 16.32
N ASN A 154 14.77 -9.25 15.07
CA ASN A 154 13.88 -8.14 14.73
C ASN A 154 12.44 -8.41 15.16
N ILE A 155 11.96 -9.65 14.97
CA ILE A 155 10.60 -10.04 15.37
C ILE A 155 10.42 -9.92 16.89
N VAL A 156 11.38 -10.43 17.66
CA VAL A 156 11.34 -10.40 19.13
C VAL A 156 11.48 -8.98 19.66
N TYR A 157 12.37 -8.16 19.11
CA TYR A 157 12.54 -6.77 19.56
C TYR A 157 11.35 -5.88 19.18
N SER A 158 10.63 -6.22 18.12
CA SER A 158 9.45 -5.44 17.72
C SER A 158 8.26 -5.56 18.67
N GLN A 159 8.25 -6.50 19.62
CA GLN A 159 7.12 -6.71 20.54
C GLN A 159 6.79 -5.48 21.41
N THR A 160 7.75 -4.56 21.57
CA THR A 160 7.60 -3.31 22.33
C THR A 160 7.46 -2.07 21.46
N HIS A 161 7.52 -2.20 20.13
CA HIS A 161 7.36 -1.06 19.22
C HIS A 161 5.98 -0.41 19.40
N SER A 162 5.95 0.91 19.23
CA SER A 162 4.76 1.76 19.23
C SER A 162 4.65 2.64 17.98
N GLU A 163 5.61 2.53 17.07
CA GLU A 163 5.66 3.22 15.77
C GLU A 163 6.39 2.36 14.74
N GLY A 164 6.21 2.66 13.45
CA GLY A 164 6.87 1.94 12.37
C GLY A 164 6.31 0.53 12.13
N TRP A 165 7.19 -0.45 11.96
CA TRP A 165 6.81 -1.85 11.75
C TRP A 165 6.77 -2.64 13.07
N ILE A 166 5.98 -3.70 13.09
CA ILE A 166 5.86 -4.62 14.22
C ILE A 166 5.59 -6.05 13.71
N TRP A 167 6.02 -7.08 14.42
CA TRP A 167 5.64 -8.47 14.14
C TRP A 167 4.80 -9.03 15.27
N PRO A 168 3.52 -8.63 15.33
CA PRO A 168 2.68 -8.99 16.44
C PRO A 168 2.31 -10.48 16.43
N VAL A 169 1.89 -10.99 17.59
CA VAL A 169 1.38 -12.36 17.70
C VAL A 169 -0.04 -12.43 17.15
N VAL A 170 -0.16 -12.86 15.90
CA VAL A 170 -1.42 -13.12 15.19
C VAL A 170 -1.43 -14.58 14.76
N ASP A 171 -2.58 -15.24 14.90
CA ASP A 171 -2.74 -16.62 14.45
C ASP A 171 -3.07 -16.68 12.96
N TYR A 172 -2.10 -17.11 12.16
CA TYR A 172 -2.25 -17.36 10.73
C TYR A 172 -2.69 -18.78 10.37
N GLY A 173 -2.98 -19.63 11.37
CA GLY A 173 -3.41 -21.03 11.20
C GLY A 173 -2.42 -22.06 11.76
N LYS A 174 -1.27 -21.63 12.28
CA LYS A 174 -0.24 -22.50 12.89
C LYS A 174 0.09 -22.14 14.35
N MET A 175 -0.69 -21.26 14.99
CA MET A 175 -0.44 -20.89 16.37
C MET A 175 -0.90 -21.99 17.34
N ALA A 176 0.06 -22.68 17.95
CA ALA A 176 -0.20 -23.70 18.97
C ALA A 176 -0.60 -23.06 20.32
N MET A 177 -1.41 -23.78 21.08
CA MET A 177 -1.77 -23.41 22.46
C MET A 177 -1.09 -24.39 23.43
N ASP A 178 0.13 -24.08 23.85
CA ASP A 178 0.84 -24.80 24.91
C ASP A 178 1.05 -23.88 26.11
N ALA A 179 0.28 -24.09 27.18
CA ALA A 179 0.37 -23.29 28.40
C ALA A 179 1.63 -23.56 29.22
N ASN A 180 2.32 -24.69 29.03
CA ASN A 180 3.48 -25.06 29.81
C ASN A 180 4.77 -24.52 29.18
N ASN A 181 4.91 -24.66 27.85
CA ASN A 181 6.08 -24.22 27.09
C ASN A 181 5.65 -23.48 25.81
N PRO A 182 5.04 -22.29 25.96
CA PRO A 182 4.53 -21.52 24.83
C PRO A 182 5.65 -21.17 23.86
N THR A 183 5.55 -21.70 22.64
CA THR A 183 6.55 -21.52 21.58
C THR A 183 5.90 -20.97 20.32
N ILE A 184 6.51 -19.95 19.74
CA ILE A 184 6.07 -19.28 18.51
C ILE A 184 7.16 -19.43 17.45
N ASP A 185 6.82 -20.05 16.34
CA ASP A 185 7.70 -20.09 15.16
C ASP A 185 7.52 -18.81 14.34
N VAL A 186 8.59 -18.03 14.26
CA VAL A 186 8.57 -16.69 13.66
C VAL A 186 8.42 -16.70 12.14
N ARG A 187 8.62 -17.86 11.50
CA ARG A 187 8.44 -18.05 10.05
C ARG A 187 6.95 -18.06 9.65
N TYR A 188 6.06 -18.27 10.62
CA TYR A 188 4.61 -18.22 10.43
C TYR A 188 3.96 -16.92 10.91
N LEU A 189 4.75 -15.97 11.41
CA LEU A 189 4.27 -14.61 11.69
C LEU A 189 4.31 -13.75 10.41
N ARG A 190 3.61 -12.62 10.44
CA ARG A 190 3.63 -11.61 9.37
C ARG A 190 3.67 -10.20 9.98
N PRO A 191 4.29 -9.23 9.29
CA PRO A 191 4.47 -7.88 9.83
C PRO A 191 3.15 -7.10 9.83
N GLY A 192 3.06 -6.12 10.71
CA GLY A 192 2.12 -5.01 10.66
C GLY A 192 2.86 -3.68 10.64
N PHE A 193 2.14 -2.60 10.35
CA PHE A 193 2.70 -1.25 10.36
C PHE A 193 1.74 -0.29 11.08
N PHE A 194 2.26 0.55 11.97
CA PHE A 194 1.47 1.50 12.74
C PHE A 194 0.81 2.53 11.83
N LEU A 195 -0.52 2.61 11.89
CA LEU A 195 -1.34 3.47 11.03
C LEU A 195 -0.98 4.95 11.23
N LYS A 196 -0.79 5.38 12.48
CA LYS A 196 -0.36 6.75 12.81
C LYS A 196 0.94 7.12 12.10
N THR A 197 1.95 6.27 12.20
CA THR A 197 3.23 6.47 11.51
C THR A 197 3.05 6.58 10.00
N ALA A 198 2.24 5.71 9.40
CA ALA A 198 1.98 5.74 7.95
C ALA A 198 1.32 7.06 7.51
N ILE A 199 0.25 7.48 8.20
CA ILE A 199 -0.44 8.73 7.89
C ILE A 199 0.48 9.95 8.06
N GLU A 200 1.31 10.00 9.10
CA GLU A 200 2.28 11.08 9.30
C GLU A 200 3.33 11.14 8.16
N LEU A 201 3.80 9.99 7.67
CA LEU A 201 4.69 9.93 6.51
C LEU A 201 4.01 10.43 5.24
N PHE A 202 2.76 10.02 4.99
CA PHE A 202 1.99 10.43 3.81
C PHE A 202 1.69 11.93 3.81
N VAL A 203 1.25 12.48 4.95
CA VAL A 203 1.03 13.93 5.10
C VAL A 203 2.32 14.71 4.86
N LYS A 204 3.46 14.22 5.38
CA LYS A 204 4.77 14.84 5.15
C LYS A 204 5.21 14.75 3.68
N GLN A 205 4.99 13.60 3.04
CA GLN A 205 5.28 13.40 1.61
C GLN A 205 4.47 14.35 0.73
N ALA A 206 3.21 14.60 1.06
CA ALA A 206 2.35 15.57 0.40
C ALA A 206 2.77 17.04 0.65
N GLY A 207 3.80 17.28 1.47
CA GLY A 207 4.30 18.63 1.77
C GLY A 207 3.54 19.35 2.88
N TYR A 208 2.71 18.65 3.65
CA TYR A 208 1.91 19.21 4.74
C TYR A 208 2.45 18.80 6.12
N LYS A 209 1.99 19.52 7.15
CA LYS A 209 2.17 19.16 8.57
C LYS A 209 0.81 18.95 9.23
N ILE A 210 0.73 18.05 10.19
CA ILE A 210 -0.50 17.88 10.97
C ILE A 210 -0.50 18.92 12.11
N ASN A 211 -1.61 19.64 12.29
CA ASN A 211 -1.82 20.50 13.44
C ASN A 211 -1.76 19.66 14.73
N PRO A 212 -0.82 19.92 15.66
CA PRO A 212 -0.70 19.13 16.91
C PRO A 212 -1.95 19.15 17.79
N SER A 213 -2.82 20.16 17.62
CA SER A 213 -4.08 20.28 18.35
C SER A 213 -5.22 19.45 17.75
N SER A 214 -4.99 18.76 16.63
CA SER A 214 -5.97 17.92 15.95
C SER A 214 -6.61 16.90 16.90
N PHE A 215 -7.92 16.71 16.79
CA PHE A 215 -8.69 15.74 17.56
C PHE A 215 -8.20 14.31 17.35
N LEU A 216 -7.87 13.93 16.10
CA LEU A 216 -7.41 12.58 15.77
C LEU A 216 -6.14 12.19 16.54
N LEU A 217 -5.17 13.11 16.66
CA LEU A 217 -3.91 12.87 17.37
C LEU A 217 -4.09 12.68 18.88
N LYS A 218 -5.23 13.11 19.44
CA LYS A 218 -5.55 12.98 20.87
C LYS A 218 -6.26 11.66 21.20
N GLN A 219 -6.54 10.81 20.20
CA GLN A 219 -7.28 9.56 20.41
C GLN A 219 -6.33 8.42 20.81
N PRO A 220 -6.43 7.84 22.02
CA PRO A 220 -5.54 6.75 22.45
C PRO A 220 -5.56 5.52 21.54
N MET A 221 -6.72 5.23 20.94
CA MET A 221 -6.86 4.12 19.99
C MET A 221 -6.03 4.34 18.72
N TYR A 222 -5.91 5.58 18.23
CA TYR A 222 -5.22 5.89 16.97
C TYR A 222 -3.73 5.51 17.04
N GLU A 223 -3.11 5.68 18.21
CA GLU A 223 -1.70 5.31 18.43
C GLU A 223 -1.48 3.79 18.45
N LYS A 224 -2.54 3.02 18.69
CA LYS A 224 -2.48 1.56 18.78
C LYS A 224 -2.83 0.86 17.46
N LEU A 225 -3.37 1.57 16.46
CA LEU A 225 -3.82 0.95 15.22
C LEU A 225 -2.64 0.47 14.37
N ILE A 226 -2.71 -0.78 13.94
CA ILE A 226 -1.77 -1.38 13.00
C ILE A 226 -2.50 -1.89 11.76
N VAL A 227 -1.99 -1.55 10.59
CA VAL A 227 -2.35 -2.24 9.33
C VAL A 227 -1.62 -3.57 9.36
N GLN A 228 -2.39 -4.66 9.45
CA GLN A 228 -1.84 -6.01 9.57
C GLN A 228 -1.76 -6.66 8.19
N PHE A 229 -0.60 -7.23 7.86
CA PHE A 229 -0.42 -7.95 6.61
C PHE A 229 -1.48 -9.05 6.47
N ALA A 230 -2.18 -9.02 5.34
CA ALA A 230 -3.21 -9.99 5.00
C ALA A 230 -3.26 -10.26 3.48
N ALA A 231 -2.20 -9.91 2.74
CA ALA A 231 -2.09 -10.21 1.32
C ALA A 231 -1.87 -11.72 1.09
N ASP A 232 -2.11 -12.18 -0.14
CA ASP A 232 -2.05 -13.62 -0.47
C ASP A 232 -0.62 -14.13 -0.61
N SER A 233 0.31 -13.26 -0.97
CA SER A 233 1.74 -13.58 -1.02
C SER A 233 2.54 -12.48 -0.37
N PHE A 234 3.63 -12.87 0.31
CA PHE A 234 4.53 -11.92 0.94
C PHE A 234 5.63 -11.56 -0.05
N GLN A 235 5.41 -10.47 -0.80
CA GLN A 235 6.25 -10.10 -1.94
C GLN A 235 7.20 -8.95 -1.62
N HIS A 236 8.31 -8.91 -2.35
CA HIS A 236 9.26 -7.81 -2.36
C HIS A 236 8.70 -6.54 -2.99
N GLY A 237 9.29 -5.38 -2.65
CA GLY A 237 9.03 -4.10 -3.33
C GLY A 237 9.38 -4.16 -4.83
N THR A 238 8.77 -3.30 -5.64
CA THR A 238 8.91 -3.31 -7.11
C THR A 238 10.37 -3.21 -7.56
N ASP A 239 11.17 -2.35 -6.93
CA ASP A 239 12.59 -2.19 -7.26
C ASP A 239 13.42 -3.45 -6.98
N TYR A 240 13.10 -4.18 -5.91
CA TYR A 240 13.80 -5.43 -5.60
C TYR A 240 13.44 -6.52 -6.61
N GLN A 241 12.16 -6.63 -6.99
CA GLN A 241 11.72 -7.56 -8.03
C GLN A 241 12.35 -7.25 -9.39
N LYS A 242 12.51 -5.97 -9.73
CA LYS A 242 13.18 -5.49 -10.96
C LYS A 242 14.70 -5.42 -10.85
N SER A 243 15.27 -5.70 -9.67
CA SER A 243 16.70 -5.61 -9.47
C SER A 243 17.43 -6.53 -10.44
N ARG A 244 18.64 -6.12 -10.85
CA ARG A 244 19.48 -6.95 -11.72
C ARG A 244 19.62 -8.32 -11.05
N ASN A 245 19.40 -9.40 -11.80
CA ASN A 245 19.47 -10.79 -11.33
C ASN A 245 20.90 -11.11 -10.86
N ALA A 246 21.25 -10.65 -9.66
CA ALA A 246 22.61 -10.56 -9.16
C ALA A 246 23.18 -11.95 -8.84
N SER A 247 22.29 -12.83 -8.36
CA SER A 247 22.45 -14.28 -8.23
C SER A 247 22.19 -15.06 -9.53
N GLY A 248 22.03 -14.38 -10.68
CA GLY A 248 21.83 -15.03 -11.97
C GLY A 248 23.12 -15.54 -12.60
N LEU A 249 23.04 -16.67 -13.31
CA LEU A 249 24.11 -17.23 -14.14
C LEU A 249 23.59 -17.49 -15.55
N LEU A 250 24.33 -17.08 -16.56
CA LEU A 250 24.20 -17.61 -17.92
C LEU A 250 25.59 -18.02 -18.40
N ALA A 251 25.79 -19.31 -18.65
CA ALA A 251 27.07 -19.83 -19.09
C ALA A 251 26.91 -20.98 -20.09
N THR A 252 27.90 -21.15 -20.96
CA THR A 252 28.01 -22.24 -21.93
C THR A 252 29.33 -23.00 -21.76
N LEU A 253 29.40 -24.19 -22.32
CA LEU A 253 30.64 -24.99 -22.29
C LEU A 253 31.79 -24.32 -23.04
N GLY A 254 31.52 -23.47 -24.04
CA GLY A 254 32.54 -22.74 -24.81
C GLY A 254 33.38 -23.60 -25.77
N ALA A 255 33.46 -24.91 -25.54
CA ALA A 255 34.02 -25.91 -26.43
C ALA A 255 33.31 -27.25 -26.24
N ASP A 256 33.34 -28.12 -27.26
CA ASP A 256 32.84 -29.48 -27.13
C ASP A 256 33.65 -30.21 -26.07
N ILE A 257 32.97 -30.87 -25.13
CA ILE A 257 33.62 -31.67 -24.10
C ILE A 257 33.54 -33.15 -24.46
N ARG A 258 34.59 -33.89 -24.12
CA ARG A 258 34.62 -35.35 -24.09
C ARG A 258 35.00 -35.81 -22.70
N LYS A 259 34.26 -36.77 -22.16
CA LYS A 259 34.59 -37.43 -20.88
C LYS A 259 34.62 -38.93 -21.12
N ASP A 260 35.66 -39.58 -20.62
CA ASP A 260 35.88 -41.01 -20.78
C ASP A 260 35.59 -41.75 -19.46
N HIS A 261 35.19 -43.02 -19.57
CA HIS A 261 35.02 -43.97 -18.49
C HIS A 261 36.16 -44.97 -18.50
N PRO A 262 37.31 -44.62 -17.91
CA PRO A 262 38.46 -45.52 -17.86
C PRO A 262 38.14 -46.75 -17.01
N ASN A 263 38.85 -47.84 -17.25
CA ASN A 263 38.68 -49.08 -16.52
C ASN A 263 39.36 -49.00 -15.14
N VAL A 264 38.73 -48.29 -14.21
CA VAL A 264 39.21 -48.06 -12.84
C VAL A 264 38.15 -48.47 -11.82
N ASN A 265 38.58 -48.92 -10.64
CA ASN A 265 37.72 -49.49 -9.60
C ASN A 265 36.93 -48.43 -8.77
N THR A 266 36.77 -47.21 -9.27
CA THR A 266 36.10 -46.09 -8.57
C THR A 266 34.91 -45.58 -9.40
N PRO A 267 33.81 -45.11 -8.77
CA PRO A 267 32.72 -44.45 -9.48
C PRO A 267 33.25 -43.31 -10.34
N ASN A 268 33.02 -43.38 -11.65
CA ASN A 268 33.54 -42.38 -12.58
C ASN A 268 32.55 -41.21 -12.72
N GLN A 269 32.57 -40.37 -11.70
CA GLN A 269 31.81 -39.12 -11.62
C GLN A 269 32.74 -37.92 -11.81
N GLY A 270 32.24 -36.86 -12.43
CA GLY A 270 32.99 -35.60 -12.54
C GLY A 270 32.10 -34.38 -12.73
N LEU A 271 32.70 -33.20 -12.59
CA LEU A 271 32.04 -31.90 -12.79
C LEU A 271 32.00 -31.53 -14.28
N ILE A 272 30.93 -30.83 -14.65
CA ILE A 272 30.77 -30.16 -15.93
C ILE A 272 30.98 -28.67 -15.70
N ASN A 273 32.09 -28.14 -16.24
CA ASN A 273 32.46 -26.74 -16.07
C ASN A 273 32.02 -25.94 -17.29
N PHE A 274 31.26 -24.87 -17.07
CA PHE A 274 30.78 -23.96 -18.11
C PHE A 274 31.72 -22.77 -18.17
N ILE A 275 32.72 -22.84 -19.04
CA ILE A 275 33.85 -21.90 -19.03
C ILE A 275 33.57 -20.57 -19.74
N ASN A 276 32.55 -20.51 -20.60
CA ASN A 276 32.16 -19.29 -21.29
C ASN A 276 30.95 -18.65 -20.58
N VAL A 277 31.20 -17.62 -19.77
CA VAL A 277 30.21 -17.01 -18.88
C VAL A 277 29.71 -15.68 -19.47
N ASP A 278 28.43 -15.63 -19.82
CA ASP A 278 27.78 -14.46 -20.41
C ASP A 278 27.16 -13.54 -19.34
N ASN A 279 26.70 -14.09 -18.21
CA ASN A 279 26.19 -13.34 -17.06
C ASN A 279 26.59 -14.01 -15.74
N ASN A 280 27.20 -13.25 -14.82
CA ASN A 280 27.60 -13.68 -13.47
C ASN A 280 27.92 -12.44 -12.60
N VAL A 281 26.92 -11.61 -12.36
CA VAL A 281 27.10 -10.22 -11.88
C VAL A 281 27.86 -10.15 -10.56
N ASP A 282 27.45 -10.97 -9.57
CA ASP A 282 28.04 -10.95 -8.23
C ASP A 282 29.06 -12.07 -8.02
N ASN A 283 29.54 -12.70 -9.10
CA ASN A 283 30.54 -13.78 -9.07
C ASN A 283 30.14 -15.01 -8.24
N TYR A 284 28.84 -15.34 -8.22
CA TYR A 284 28.35 -16.57 -7.56
C TYR A 284 28.92 -17.83 -8.24
N TYR A 285 29.22 -17.77 -9.54
CA TYR A 285 29.80 -18.89 -10.29
C TYR A 285 31.31 -18.78 -10.49
N ASN A 286 32.03 -19.87 -10.19
CA ASN A 286 33.45 -20.01 -10.51
C ASN A 286 33.63 -20.98 -11.70
N ALA A 287 33.94 -20.42 -12.87
CA ALA A 287 34.13 -21.17 -14.12
C ALA A 287 35.29 -22.19 -14.07
N ALA A 288 36.31 -21.95 -13.24
CA ALA A 288 37.44 -22.86 -13.11
C ALA A 288 37.06 -24.14 -12.36
N THR A 289 36.18 -24.04 -11.36
CA THR A 289 35.72 -25.17 -10.55
C THR A 289 34.39 -25.74 -11.02
N GLY A 290 33.60 -24.99 -11.80
CA GLY A 290 32.26 -25.40 -12.23
C GLY A 290 31.20 -25.25 -11.15
N ILE A 291 31.51 -24.54 -10.06
CA ILE A 291 30.67 -24.46 -8.86
C ILE A 291 30.04 -23.07 -8.77
N TYR A 292 28.72 -23.05 -8.58
CA TYR A 292 27.96 -21.88 -8.14
C TYR A 292 27.88 -21.91 -6.61
N THR A 293 28.15 -20.81 -5.91
CA THR A 293 28.04 -20.68 -4.46
C THR A 293 27.17 -19.48 -4.11
N ALA A 294 26.09 -19.72 -3.37
CA ALA A 294 25.21 -18.67 -2.91
C ALA A 294 25.89 -17.79 -1.86
N SER A 295 26.02 -16.48 -2.10
CA SER A 295 26.52 -15.54 -1.08
C SER A 295 25.42 -14.97 -0.18
N SER A 296 24.16 -15.25 -0.50
CA SER A 296 23.00 -14.83 0.27
C SER A 296 21.86 -15.82 0.10
N ILE A 297 20.86 -15.74 0.98
CA ILE A 297 19.64 -16.52 0.83
C ILE A 297 18.92 -16.16 -0.47
N SER A 298 18.53 -17.17 -1.24
CA SER A 298 17.86 -16.99 -2.53
C SER A 298 17.08 -18.24 -2.92
N LYS A 299 16.05 -18.05 -3.75
CA LYS A 299 15.40 -19.12 -4.49
C LYS A 299 15.77 -18.95 -5.95
N VAL A 300 16.18 -20.03 -6.61
CA VAL A 300 16.63 -20.00 -8.00
C VAL A 300 15.98 -21.09 -8.82
N ASN A 301 15.62 -20.75 -10.06
CA ASN A 301 15.29 -21.71 -11.09
C ASN A 301 16.55 -22.02 -11.91
N ILE A 302 16.84 -23.31 -12.07
CA ILE A 302 18.02 -23.82 -12.75
C ILE A 302 17.55 -24.53 -14.02
N LYS A 303 18.12 -24.15 -15.16
CA LYS A 303 17.86 -24.77 -16.45
C LYS A 303 19.17 -25.16 -17.14
N LEU A 304 19.36 -26.46 -17.32
CA LEU A 304 20.44 -27.02 -18.13
C LEU A 304 19.86 -27.46 -19.48
N THR A 305 20.36 -26.86 -20.57
CA THR A 305 19.94 -27.15 -21.94
C THR A 305 21.07 -27.87 -22.67
N ILE A 306 20.81 -29.12 -23.10
CA ILE A 306 21.74 -29.99 -23.81
C ILE A 306 21.23 -30.19 -25.24
N PRO A 307 21.74 -29.45 -26.24
CA PRO A 307 21.23 -29.48 -27.63
C PRO A 307 21.48 -30.79 -28.36
N GLY A 308 22.45 -31.57 -27.90
CA GLY A 308 22.77 -32.87 -28.46
C GLY A 308 23.73 -33.62 -27.54
N PHE A 309 23.73 -34.94 -27.65
CA PHE A 309 24.57 -35.81 -26.84
C PHE A 309 25.04 -36.99 -27.67
N TYR A 310 26.29 -37.40 -27.50
CA TYR A 310 26.80 -38.62 -28.11
C TYR A 310 27.34 -39.52 -27.02
N LEU A 311 26.90 -40.78 -27.02
CA LEU A 311 27.37 -41.80 -26.08
C LEU A 311 27.96 -42.96 -26.85
N PHE A 312 29.14 -43.39 -26.47
CA PHE A 312 29.80 -44.61 -26.93
C PHE A 312 30.01 -45.54 -25.73
N GLY A 313 29.80 -46.84 -25.92
CA GLY A 313 30.08 -47.80 -24.85
C GLY A 313 29.63 -49.21 -25.14
N ASN A 314 29.67 -50.04 -24.11
CA ASN A 314 29.26 -51.42 -24.18
C ASN A 314 27.72 -51.51 -24.08
N MET A 315 27.11 -52.03 -25.14
CA MET A 315 25.67 -52.21 -25.30
C MET A 315 25.16 -53.57 -24.79
N LYS A 316 26.02 -54.40 -24.21
CA LYS A 316 25.59 -55.67 -23.62
C LYS A 316 24.67 -55.37 -22.44
N LYS A 317 23.42 -55.86 -22.51
CA LYS A 317 22.51 -55.85 -21.36
C LYS A 317 22.68 -57.15 -20.58
N LEU A 318 23.35 -57.09 -19.44
CA LEU A 318 23.36 -58.19 -18.48
C LEU A 318 22.71 -57.66 -17.19
N ASN A 319 21.55 -58.21 -16.79
CA ASN A 319 20.81 -57.76 -15.60
C ASN A 319 20.58 -56.23 -15.58
N ASP A 320 20.16 -55.64 -16.71
CA ASP A 320 19.99 -54.18 -16.93
C ASP A 320 21.26 -53.31 -16.80
N TYR A 321 22.44 -53.94 -16.74
CA TYR A 321 23.72 -53.24 -16.70
C TYR A 321 24.28 -53.02 -18.12
N SER A 322 24.10 -51.82 -18.68
CA SER A 322 24.69 -51.38 -19.96
C SER A 322 25.37 -50.02 -19.76
N SER A 323 26.34 -49.64 -20.60
CA SER A 323 26.98 -48.32 -20.45
C SER A 323 25.94 -47.20 -20.61
N CYS A 324 25.82 -46.37 -19.57
CA CYS A 324 24.96 -45.19 -19.56
C CYS A 324 25.62 -44.04 -18.78
N VAL A 325 25.08 -42.83 -18.96
CA VAL A 325 25.56 -41.62 -18.29
C VAL A 325 24.38 -40.87 -17.72
N ASP A 326 24.45 -40.56 -16.43
CA ASP A 326 23.51 -39.66 -15.77
C ASP A 326 24.11 -38.26 -15.76
N ILE A 327 23.38 -37.28 -16.30
CA ILE A 327 23.68 -35.86 -16.11
C ILE A 327 22.78 -35.34 -15.01
N LYS A 328 23.37 -34.72 -13.98
CA LYS A 328 22.63 -34.28 -12.80
C LYS A 328 22.90 -32.84 -12.45
N ILE A 329 21.85 -32.16 -11.99
CA ILE A 329 21.93 -30.90 -11.27
C ILE A 329 21.91 -31.26 -9.78
N GLN A 330 22.91 -30.82 -9.02
CA GLN A 330 23.02 -31.06 -7.58
C GLN A 330 23.03 -29.76 -6.80
N SER A 331 22.36 -29.76 -5.64
CA SER A 331 22.69 -28.85 -4.55
C SER A 331 23.61 -29.54 -3.54
N VAL A 332 24.48 -28.75 -2.94
CA VAL A 332 25.36 -29.17 -1.84
C VAL A 332 25.17 -28.18 -0.72
N ASP A 333 24.52 -28.66 0.35
CA ASP A 333 24.42 -27.97 1.62
C ASP A 333 25.59 -28.43 2.50
N PRO A 334 26.44 -27.52 3.01
CA PRO A 334 27.55 -27.88 3.90
C PRO A 334 27.15 -28.67 5.15
N ARG A 335 25.89 -28.56 5.60
CA ARG A 335 25.33 -29.20 6.80
C ARG A 335 24.57 -30.49 6.46
N HIS A 336 23.81 -30.51 5.37
CA HIS A 336 22.90 -31.62 5.03
C HIS A 336 23.38 -32.52 3.88
N GLY A 337 24.52 -32.19 3.25
CA GLY A 337 25.15 -33.04 2.23
C GLY A 337 24.70 -32.71 0.81
N VAL A 338 24.65 -33.73 -0.05
CA VAL A 338 24.40 -33.57 -1.49
C VAL A 338 22.99 -34.04 -1.85
N LEU A 339 22.24 -33.22 -2.59
CA LEU A 339 20.92 -33.55 -3.10
C LEU A 339 20.91 -33.50 -4.64
N ASP A 340 20.45 -34.57 -5.27
CA ASP A 340 20.20 -34.62 -6.72
C ASP A 340 18.85 -33.92 -7.00
N LEU A 341 18.90 -32.70 -7.56
CA LEU A 341 17.71 -31.90 -7.84
C LEU A 341 17.00 -32.33 -9.13
N ALA A 342 17.78 -32.68 -10.16
CA ALA A 342 17.28 -33.22 -11.42
C ALA A 342 18.31 -34.17 -12.03
N THR A 343 17.85 -35.24 -12.67
CA THR A 343 18.71 -36.23 -13.34
C THR A 343 18.12 -36.60 -14.69
N TYR A 344 18.96 -36.66 -15.72
CA TYR A 344 18.61 -37.24 -17.01
C TYR A 344 19.62 -38.34 -17.38
N ARG A 345 19.10 -39.50 -17.79
CA ARG A 345 19.89 -40.69 -18.12
C ARG A 345 20.00 -40.88 -19.62
N TYR A 346 21.22 -40.84 -20.14
CA TYR A 346 21.57 -41.23 -21.50
C TYR A 346 21.98 -42.71 -21.53
N GLY A 347 21.15 -43.56 -22.14
CA GLY A 347 21.42 -44.99 -22.32
C GLY A 347 21.65 -45.38 -23.78
N LEU A 348 22.34 -46.49 -24.01
CA LEU A 348 22.62 -47.02 -25.36
C LEU A 348 21.46 -47.81 -25.99
N ASP A 349 20.27 -47.78 -25.39
CA ASP A 349 19.08 -48.43 -25.92
C ASP A 349 18.73 -47.94 -27.33
N GLY A 350 18.62 -48.89 -28.28
CA GLY A 350 18.39 -48.56 -29.69
C GLY A 350 19.58 -47.90 -30.39
N GLY A 351 20.78 -47.94 -29.82
CA GLY A 351 22.01 -47.47 -30.47
C GLY A 351 22.51 -48.37 -31.60
N ILE A 352 23.56 -47.93 -32.28
CA ILE A 352 24.17 -48.60 -33.43
C ILE A 352 25.46 -49.30 -32.98
N ARG A 353 25.59 -50.60 -33.26
CA ARG A 353 26.82 -51.37 -32.99
C ARG A 353 27.92 -51.01 -33.99
N ILE A 354 29.18 -50.97 -33.54
CA ILE A 354 30.34 -50.72 -34.42
C ILE A 354 30.56 -51.90 -35.38
N SER A 355 30.34 -53.12 -34.89
CA SER A 355 30.39 -54.34 -35.70
C SER A 355 29.44 -55.40 -35.12
N ALA A 356 29.06 -56.37 -35.95
CA ALA A 356 28.23 -57.50 -35.54
C ALA A 356 28.89 -58.40 -34.47
N PHE A 357 30.22 -58.33 -34.31
CA PHE A 357 31.00 -59.18 -33.41
C PHE A 357 31.42 -58.47 -32.11
N THR A 358 31.14 -57.18 -31.97
CA THR A 358 31.50 -56.40 -30.78
C THR A 358 30.28 -56.08 -29.92
N SER A 359 30.49 -56.06 -28.61
CA SER A 359 29.48 -55.53 -27.68
C SER A 359 29.45 -54.00 -27.63
N PHE A 360 30.37 -53.32 -28.32
CA PHE A 360 30.45 -51.85 -28.36
C PHE A 360 29.59 -51.23 -29.47
N GLY A 361 29.07 -50.05 -29.18
CA GLY A 361 28.30 -49.23 -30.10
C GLY A 361 28.14 -47.81 -29.59
N TYR A 362 27.34 -47.03 -30.30
CA TYR A 362 27.11 -45.64 -29.99
C TYR A 362 25.65 -45.24 -30.22
N LYS A 363 25.25 -44.13 -29.61
CA LYS A 363 23.97 -43.47 -29.86
C LYS A 363 24.17 -41.96 -29.90
N THR A 364 23.58 -41.33 -30.92
CA THR A 364 23.55 -39.88 -31.04
C THR A 364 22.14 -39.40 -30.73
N PHE A 365 22.03 -38.53 -29.74
CA PHE A 365 20.80 -37.87 -29.33
C PHE A 365 20.80 -36.49 -29.99
N LYS A 366 19.85 -36.27 -30.90
CA LYS A 366 19.72 -35.01 -31.66
C LYS A 366 18.63 -34.10 -31.10
N ASP A 367 17.74 -34.67 -30.28
CA ASP A 367 16.70 -33.90 -29.61
C ASP A 367 17.30 -33.17 -28.42
N GLU A 368 16.94 -31.90 -28.28
CA GLU A 368 17.35 -31.09 -27.14
C GLU A 368 16.75 -31.65 -25.85
N VAL A 369 17.60 -31.79 -24.83
CA VAL A 369 17.17 -32.17 -23.48
C VAL A 369 17.28 -30.94 -22.57
N GLN A 370 16.19 -30.64 -21.87
CA GLN A 370 16.16 -29.61 -20.83
C GLN A 370 15.97 -30.28 -19.47
N LEU A 371 16.92 -30.06 -18.55
CA LEU A 371 16.76 -30.40 -17.14
C LEU A 371 16.45 -29.10 -16.40
N THR A 372 15.33 -29.08 -15.71
CA THR A 372 14.90 -27.93 -14.90
C THR A 372 14.76 -28.35 -13.45
N ALA A 373 15.22 -27.52 -12.53
CA ALA A 373 15.04 -27.72 -11.10
C ALA A 373 14.95 -26.39 -10.36
N ASP A 374 14.25 -26.36 -9.24
CA ASP A 374 14.23 -25.22 -8.33
C ASP A 374 15.08 -25.55 -7.11
N ALA A 375 15.77 -24.54 -6.57
CA ALA A 375 16.56 -24.67 -5.35
C ALA A 375 16.35 -23.47 -4.43
N PHE A 376 16.12 -23.77 -3.16
CA PHE A 376 16.29 -22.81 -2.08
C PHE A 376 17.73 -22.92 -1.57
N LEU A 377 18.44 -21.80 -1.53
CA LEU A 377 19.86 -21.75 -1.18
C LEU A 377 20.06 -20.81 0.00
N GLU A 378 20.68 -21.30 1.07
CA GLU A 378 21.25 -20.48 2.14
C GLU A 378 22.64 -19.95 1.75
N GLN A 379 23.16 -19.01 2.54
CA GLN A 379 24.52 -18.52 2.34
C GLN A 379 25.54 -19.67 2.50
N GLY A 380 26.34 -19.90 1.45
CA GLY A 380 27.35 -20.95 1.39
C GLY A 380 26.92 -22.20 0.63
N ASP A 381 25.61 -22.37 0.37
CA ASP A 381 25.11 -23.50 -0.41
C ASP A 381 25.65 -23.45 -1.83
N GLN A 382 25.89 -24.62 -2.41
CA GLN A 382 26.48 -24.74 -3.73
C GLN A 382 25.55 -25.43 -4.72
N LEU A 383 25.61 -25.01 -5.98
CA LEU A 383 25.02 -25.72 -7.11
C LEU A 383 26.13 -26.18 -8.05
N ARG A 384 25.96 -27.38 -8.61
CA ARG A 384 26.89 -27.93 -9.59
C ARG A 384 26.21 -28.88 -10.55
N VAL A 385 26.75 -28.97 -11.76
CA VAL A 385 26.35 -29.97 -12.75
C VAL A 385 27.42 -31.06 -12.77
N ILE A 386 26.98 -32.31 -12.65
CA ILE A 386 27.87 -33.47 -12.70
C ILE A 386 27.43 -34.44 -13.79
N TYR A 387 28.37 -35.26 -14.22
CA TYR A 387 28.07 -36.52 -14.89
C TYR A 387 28.45 -37.69 -13.97
N SER A 388 27.68 -38.78 -14.02
CA SER A 388 28.03 -40.08 -13.46
C SER A 388 27.97 -41.12 -14.56
N PHE A 389 29.06 -41.83 -14.81
CA PHE A 389 29.00 -43.02 -15.63
C PHE A 389 28.44 -44.19 -14.83
N GLU A 390 27.44 -44.84 -15.40
CA GLU A 390 26.84 -46.05 -14.88
C GLU A 390 27.07 -47.19 -15.88
N GLY A 391 27.08 -48.43 -15.40
CA GLY A 391 27.32 -49.59 -16.26
C GLY A 391 28.80 -49.83 -16.61
N TYR A 392 29.04 -50.44 -17.77
CA TYR A 392 30.39 -50.88 -18.17
C TYR A 392 31.36 -49.72 -18.46
N SER A 393 32.61 -49.89 -18.01
CA SER A 393 33.78 -49.08 -18.36
C SER A 393 34.19 -49.24 -19.83
N GLY A 394 35.07 -48.37 -20.32
CA GLY A 394 35.44 -48.26 -21.73
C GLY A 394 34.41 -47.49 -22.57
N SER A 395 33.53 -46.73 -21.92
CA SER A 395 32.57 -45.83 -22.54
C SER A 395 33.10 -44.38 -22.55
N PHE A 396 32.52 -43.53 -23.38
CA PHE A 396 32.76 -42.08 -23.33
C PHE A 396 31.53 -41.34 -23.85
N PHE A 397 31.36 -40.08 -23.46
CA PHE A 397 30.36 -39.20 -24.05
C PHE A 397 30.98 -37.92 -24.58
N THR A 398 30.27 -37.26 -25.49
CA THR A 398 30.55 -35.88 -25.88
C THR A 398 29.31 -35.00 -25.77
N MET A 399 29.51 -33.75 -25.36
CA MET A 399 28.49 -32.69 -25.31
C MET A 399 28.99 -31.45 -26.07
N PRO A 400 28.13 -30.78 -26.83
CA PRO A 400 28.53 -29.66 -27.69
C PRO A 400 28.83 -28.39 -26.89
N ALA A 401 29.68 -27.52 -27.42
CA ALA A 401 30.05 -26.22 -26.86
C ALA A 401 28.84 -25.33 -26.49
N SER A 402 27.73 -25.51 -27.20
CA SER A 402 26.47 -24.79 -27.03
C SER A 402 25.60 -25.29 -25.87
N THR A 403 25.98 -26.34 -25.14
CA THR A 403 25.28 -26.70 -23.89
C THR A 403 25.32 -25.52 -22.93
N GLN A 404 24.14 -25.14 -22.43
CA GLN A 404 23.93 -23.92 -21.64
C GLN A 404 23.41 -24.26 -20.24
N LEU A 405 24.00 -23.61 -19.23
CA LEU A 405 23.48 -23.53 -17.88
C LEU A 405 22.95 -22.13 -17.64
N ASN A 406 21.66 -22.03 -17.33
CA ASN A 406 21.00 -20.79 -16.95
C ASN A 406 20.45 -20.93 -15.53
N ILE A 407 20.79 -20.00 -14.64
CA ILE A 407 20.26 -19.90 -13.28
C ILE A 407 19.62 -18.52 -13.16
N VAL A 408 18.36 -18.51 -12.76
CA VAL A 408 17.57 -17.28 -12.61
C VAL A 408 17.06 -17.19 -11.19
N ALA A 409 17.31 -16.08 -10.50
CA ALA A 409 16.76 -15.85 -9.18
C ALA A 409 15.28 -15.50 -9.23
N GLU A 410 14.51 -16.09 -8.32
CA GLU A 410 13.12 -15.75 -8.05
C GLU A 410 13.08 -14.65 -6.99
N ASN A 411 12.99 -13.39 -7.42
CA ASN A 411 13.01 -12.22 -6.52
C ASN A 411 11.62 -11.70 -6.16
N GLN A 412 10.57 -12.51 -6.39
CA GLN A 412 9.19 -12.08 -6.16
C GLN A 412 8.80 -12.17 -4.69
N GLU A 413 8.97 -13.34 -4.07
CA GLU A 413 8.60 -13.58 -2.68
C GLU A 413 9.73 -13.22 -1.72
N VAL A 414 9.38 -12.65 -0.57
CA VAL A 414 10.32 -12.39 0.52
C VAL A 414 10.63 -13.71 1.22
N LEU A 415 11.89 -14.07 1.28
CA LEU A 415 12.37 -15.24 2.02
C LEU A 415 12.77 -14.85 3.45
N TYR A 416 12.68 -15.81 4.38
CA TYR A 416 13.20 -15.62 5.73
C TYR A 416 14.68 -15.23 5.68
N GLY A 417 15.09 -14.21 6.42
CA GLY A 417 16.44 -13.64 6.37
C GLY A 417 16.65 -12.54 5.31
N GLN A 418 15.66 -12.24 4.47
CA GLN A 418 15.71 -11.11 3.53
C GLN A 418 15.08 -9.84 4.12
N GLN A 419 15.37 -8.70 3.47
CA GLN A 419 14.79 -7.42 3.84
C GLN A 419 13.32 -7.32 3.42
N VAL A 420 12.48 -6.89 4.33
CA VAL A 420 11.07 -6.55 4.11
C VAL A 420 10.96 -5.08 3.71
N GLN A 421 10.25 -4.81 2.61
CA GLN A 421 9.88 -3.46 2.20
C GLN A 421 8.48 -3.12 2.75
N CYS A 422 8.40 -2.07 3.58
CA CYS A 422 7.20 -1.81 4.38
C CYS A 422 5.95 -1.41 3.57
N GLU A 423 6.10 -0.88 2.36
CA GLU A 423 4.95 -0.57 1.49
C GLU A 423 4.14 -1.82 1.13
N ARG A 424 4.79 -3.01 1.12
CA ARG A 424 4.14 -4.30 0.84
C ARG A 424 3.37 -4.88 2.03
N ILE A 425 3.44 -4.26 3.21
CA ILE A 425 2.61 -4.63 4.37
C ILE A 425 1.17 -4.20 4.17
N PHE A 426 0.96 -3.09 3.46
CA PHE A 426 -0.35 -2.51 3.20
C PHE A 426 -1.10 -3.27 2.09
N PRO A 427 -2.43 -3.14 2.02
CA PRO A 427 -3.16 -3.53 0.81
C PRO A 427 -2.82 -2.62 -0.37
N ASP A 428 -3.05 -3.10 -1.61
CA ASP A 428 -2.91 -2.30 -2.84
C ASP A 428 -4.04 -1.26 -2.96
N ILE A 429 -3.94 -0.21 -2.13
CA ILE A 429 -4.82 0.96 -2.09
C ILE A 429 -3.99 2.23 -2.19
N THR A 430 -4.67 3.36 -2.41
CA THR A 430 -4.03 4.67 -2.38
C THR A 430 -3.80 5.16 -0.95
N GLN A 431 -2.84 6.07 -0.76
CA GLN A 431 -2.65 6.77 0.52
C GLN A 431 -3.92 7.54 0.92
N LYS A 432 -4.58 8.15 -0.07
CA LYS A 432 -5.89 8.81 0.04
C LYS A 432 -6.96 7.87 0.60
N ASP A 433 -7.08 6.64 0.10
CA ASP A 433 -8.08 5.69 0.58
C ASP A 433 -7.81 5.23 2.01
N LEU A 434 -6.54 5.01 2.37
CA LEU A 434 -6.16 4.68 3.75
C LEU A 434 -6.51 5.83 4.72
N LEU A 435 -6.20 7.07 4.32
CA LEU A 435 -6.56 8.25 5.11
C LEU A 435 -8.08 8.38 5.22
N LYS A 436 -8.83 8.25 4.13
CA LYS A 436 -10.31 8.30 4.15
C LYS A 436 -10.92 7.29 5.11
N ASP A 437 -10.49 6.03 5.06
CA ASP A 437 -10.94 4.99 6.00
C ASP A 437 -10.65 5.38 7.46
N THR A 438 -9.46 5.94 7.71
CA THR A 438 -9.07 6.46 9.02
C THR A 438 -10.00 7.59 9.47
N LEU A 439 -10.24 8.60 8.62
CA LEU A 439 -11.11 9.74 8.95
C LEU A 439 -12.54 9.28 9.28
N GLN A 440 -13.06 8.30 8.53
CA GLN A 440 -14.38 7.71 8.76
C GLN A 440 -14.45 6.95 10.10
N ARG A 441 -13.40 6.22 10.51
CA ARG A 441 -13.41 5.53 11.82
C ARG A 441 -13.58 6.47 13.00
N PHE A 442 -12.99 7.65 12.91
CA PHE A 442 -12.94 8.63 13.99
C PHE A 442 -13.92 9.80 13.82
N GLY A 443 -14.78 9.77 12.80
CA GLY A 443 -15.75 10.85 12.54
C GLY A 443 -15.11 12.21 12.26
N ILE A 444 -14.01 12.21 11.49
CA ILE A 444 -13.14 13.37 11.32
C ILE A 444 -13.56 14.23 10.11
N ILE A 445 -13.59 15.53 10.36
CA ILE A 445 -13.62 16.61 9.37
C ILE A 445 -12.18 17.08 9.16
N CYS A 446 -11.71 16.97 7.92
CA CYS A 446 -10.38 17.42 7.51
C CYS A 446 -10.45 18.85 6.97
N GLN A 447 -9.52 19.71 7.39
CA GLN A 447 -9.33 21.05 6.86
C GLN A 447 -7.86 21.34 6.61
N ALA A 448 -7.55 21.68 5.36
CA ALA A 448 -6.26 22.15 4.91
C ALA A 448 -6.20 23.68 4.97
N ASP A 449 -5.19 24.18 5.67
CA ASP A 449 -4.69 25.53 5.48
C ASP A 449 -3.53 25.47 4.50
N ASN A 450 -3.81 25.86 3.25
CA ASN A 450 -2.80 25.86 2.20
C ASN A 450 -1.75 26.96 2.39
N THR A 451 -2.01 27.97 3.23
CA THR A 451 -1.04 29.03 3.54
C THR A 451 0.08 28.53 4.42
N SER A 452 -0.27 27.88 5.53
CA SER A 452 0.72 27.31 6.45
C SER A 452 1.13 25.88 6.09
N ARG A 453 0.55 25.30 5.02
CA ARG A 453 0.68 23.88 4.65
C ARG A 453 0.39 22.97 5.84
N THR A 454 -0.70 23.27 6.54
CA THR A 454 -1.11 22.53 7.75
C THR A 454 -2.46 21.86 7.54
N ILE A 455 -2.61 20.62 7.98
CA ILE A 455 -3.87 19.89 8.03
C ILE A 455 -4.36 19.81 9.47
N THR A 456 -5.63 20.17 9.69
CA THR A 456 -6.32 19.98 10.96
C THR A 456 -7.36 18.88 10.84
N PHE A 457 -7.27 17.89 11.72
CA PHE A 457 -8.23 16.79 11.83
C PHE A 457 -9.16 17.03 13.03
N SER A 458 -10.36 17.51 12.80
CA SER A 458 -11.33 17.87 13.84
C SER A 458 -12.56 16.97 13.82
N SER A 459 -13.33 16.96 14.90
CA SER A 459 -14.59 16.22 15.01
C SER A 459 -15.79 17.18 15.00
N PHE A 460 -17.00 16.67 14.74
CA PHE A 460 -18.24 17.45 14.95
C PHE A 460 -18.38 17.94 16.40
N ARG A 461 -17.81 17.20 17.36
CA ARG A 461 -17.79 17.59 18.77
C ARG A 461 -16.95 18.85 18.99
N ASP A 462 -15.90 19.07 18.22
CA ASP A 462 -15.10 20.31 18.32
C ASP A 462 -15.92 21.53 17.90
N ILE A 463 -16.76 21.39 16.85
CA ILE A 463 -17.68 22.46 16.41
C ILE A 463 -18.67 22.80 17.53
N VAL A 464 -19.28 21.78 18.16
CA VAL A 464 -20.21 21.98 19.28
C VAL A 464 -19.51 22.60 20.49
N ASN A 465 -18.29 22.14 20.83
CA ASN A 465 -17.50 22.70 21.92
C ASN A 465 -17.03 24.14 21.65
N ASN A 466 -17.03 24.58 20.39
CA ASN A 466 -16.68 25.94 19.99
C ASN A 466 -17.84 26.93 20.09
N ILE A 467 -19.05 26.52 20.49
CA ILE A 467 -20.19 27.44 20.72
C ILE A 467 -19.84 28.64 21.63
N PRO A 468 -19.09 28.50 22.75
CA PRO A 468 -18.67 29.64 23.56
C PRO A 468 -17.75 30.64 22.84
N LYS A 469 -17.15 30.23 21.72
CA LYS A 469 -16.28 31.04 20.85
C LYS A 469 -17.01 31.46 19.55
N ALA A 470 -18.32 31.23 19.47
CA ALA A 470 -19.08 31.49 18.26
C ALA A 470 -18.98 32.96 17.84
N LEU A 471 -18.89 33.17 16.53
CA LEU A 471 -18.85 34.52 15.95
C LEU A 471 -20.27 35.06 15.83
N ASN A 472 -20.50 36.29 16.31
CA ASN A 472 -21.78 36.95 16.08
C ASN A 472 -21.84 37.47 14.64
N TRP A 473 -22.72 36.89 13.82
CA TRP A 473 -22.93 37.28 12.41
C TRP A 473 -24.29 37.96 12.21
N THR A 474 -24.96 38.36 13.29
CA THR A 474 -26.29 39.00 13.27
C THR A 474 -26.34 40.20 12.32
N ASP A 475 -25.38 41.12 12.45
CA ASP A 475 -25.32 42.35 11.62
C ASP A 475 -24.97 42.10 10.15
N LYS A 476 -24.42 40.92 9.85
CA LYS A 476 -24.06 40.49 8.49
C LYS A 476 -25.22 39.81 7.77
N CYS A 477 -26.19 39.28 8.52
CA CYS A 477 -27.37 38.63 7.96
C CYS A 477 -28.33 39.67 7.40
N LEU A 478 -28.70 39.52 6.14
CA LEU A 478 -29.64 40.39 5.45
C LEU A 478 -31.08 39.94 5.73
N ASP A 479 -32.00 40.91 5.77
CA ASP A 479 -33.43 40.63 5.88
C ASP A 479 -34.04 40.34 4.50
N GLN A 480 -33.67 39.20 3.91
CA GLN A 480 -34.17 38.71 2.62
C GLN A 480 -34.98 37.41 2.76
N GLY A 481 -35.54 37.17 3.95
CA GLY A 481 -36.23 35.93 4.28
C GLY A 481 -35.29 34.76 4.61
N LYS A 482 -35.88 33.61 4.93
CA LYS A 482 -35.18 32.35 5.21
C LYS A 482 -35.88 31.17 4.56
N SER A 483 -35.10 30.26 4.01
CA SER A 483 -35.57 28.93 3.58
C SER A 483 -35.18 27.91 4.64
N ILE A 484 -36.08 26.98 4.97
CA ILE A 484 -35.82 25.94 5.96
C ILE A 484 -36.11 24.58 5.31
N SER A 485 -35.14 23.67 5.35
CA SER A 485 -35.34 22.26 4.99
C SER A 485 -35.02 21.34 6.17
N PHE A 486 -35.69 20.19 6.19
CA PHE A 486 -35.56 19.18 7.25
C PHE A 486 -34.71 17.99 6.83
N GLN A 487 -34.23 17.99 5.58
CA GLN A 487 -33.33 16.99 5.04
C GLN A 487 -31.94 17.63 4.84
N LEU A 488 -30.90 16.86 5.18
CA LEU A 488 -29.49 17.21 5.00
C LEU A 488 -28.88 16.14 4.10
N GLY A 489 -28.21 16.53 3.00
CA GLY A 489 -27.53 15.60 2.10
C GLY A 489 -28.38 14.42 1.60
N ASN A 490 -27.71 13.31 1.27
CA ASN A 490 -28.33 12.08 0.76
C ASN A 490 -28.49 10.98 1.84
N TYR A 491 -28.76 11.36 3.09
CA TYR A 491 -28.98 10.38 4.15
C TYR A 491 -30.32 9.63 3.98
N ALA A 492 -30.35 8.40 4.45
CA ALA A 492 -31.52 7.51 4.47
C ALA A 492 -32.04 7.31 5.91
N GLN A 493 -33.15 6.57 6.05
CA GLN A 493 -33.64 6.11 7.36
C GLN A 493 -32.62 5.19 8.05
N VAL A 494 -31.89 4.40 7.27
CA VAL A 494 -30.82 3.50 7.74
C VAL A 494 -29.56 3.74 6.90
N ASN A 495 -28.54 4.34 7.51
CA ASN A 495 -27.26 4.66 6.86
C ASN A 495 -26.20 3.67 7.33
N ASN A 496 -25.84 2.71 6.49
CA ASN A 496 -24.99 1.58 6.89
C ASN A 496 -23.52 1.98 6.98
N LEU A 497 -22.86 1.50 8.04
CA LEU A 497 -21.41 1.58 8.27
C LEU A 497 -20.87 0.17 8.08
N LEU A 498 -20.21 -0.07 6.94
CA LEU A 498 -19.87 -1.41 6.47
C LEU A 498 -18.36 -1.68 6.56
N TYR A 499 -18.01 -2.91 6.85
CA TYR A 499 -16.70 -3.49 6.55
C TYR A 499 -16.73 -4.20 5.20
N LYS A 500 -15.55 -4.38 4.56
CA LYS A 500 -15.43 -5.34 3.46
C LYS A 500 -15.80 -6.74 3.95
N GLU A 501 -16.55 -7.46 3.14
CA GLU A 501 -16.91 -8.84 3.41
C GLU A 501 -15.72 -9.78 3.14
N ASP A 502 -15.58 -10.81 3.96
CA ASP A 502 -14.55 -11.84 3.86
C ASP A 502 -15.17 -13.20 4.16
N ASP A 503 -15.02 -14.16 3.25
CA ASP A 503 -15.67 -15.47 3.30
C ASP A 503 -15.30 -16.29 4.55
N GLY A 504 -14.15 -15.99 5.17
CA GLY A 504 -13.69 -16.64 6.40
C GLY A 504 -14.33 -16.11 7.68
N ILE A 505 -15.17 -15.07 7.63
CA ILE A 505 -15.73 -14.41 8.81
C ILE A 505 -17.21 -14.71 8.99
N PHE A 506 -17.54 -15.26 10.16
CA PHE A 506 -18.93 -15.54 10.58
C PHE A 506 -19.24 -14.94 11.95
N PRO A 507 -20.47 -14.43 12.17
CA PRO A 507 -21.56 -14.33 11.20
C PRO A 507 -21.28 -13.29 10.09
N PRO A 508 -21.96 -13.36 8.93
CA PRO A 508 -21.85 -12.32 7.90
C PRO A 508 -22.18 -10.95 8.49
N LYS A 509 -21.56 -9.88 7.97
CA LYS A 509 -21.70 -8.51 8.49
C LYS A 509 -21.20 -8.31 9.93
N PHE A 510 -20.33 -9.19 10.43
CA PHE A 510 -19.70 -9.02 11.74
C PHE A 510 -18.97 -7.67 11.81
N GLY A 511 -19.25 -6.89 12.84
CA GLY A 511 -18.67 -5.55 13.02
C GLY A 511 -19.39 -4.41 12.31
N ASN A 512 -20.38 -4.66 11.45
CA ASN A 512 -21.17 -3.60 10.80
C ASN A 512 -22.12 -2.91 11.79
N SER A 513 -22.48 -1.67 11.50
CA SER A 513 -23.51 -0.91 12.23
C SER A 513 -24.27 0.02 11.27
N ALA A 514 -25.18 0.86 11.78
CA ALA A 514 -25.87 1.86 11.00
C ALA A 514 -26.29 3.06 11.86
N ILE A 515 -26.27 4.25 11.26
CA ILE A 515 -26.90 5.45 11.81
C ILE A 515 -28.38 5.45 11.39
N ARG A 516 -29.27 5.49 12.38
CA ARG A 516 -30.73 5.44 12.15
C ARG A 516 -31.35 6.83 12.34
N ILE A 517 -32.12 7.26 11.35
CA ILE A 517 -32.81 8.56 11.36
C ILE A 517 -34.32 8.31 11.38
N ALA A 518 -35.00 8.87 12.38
CA ALA A 518 -36.44 8.72 12.56
C ALA A 518 -37.26 9.66 11.63
N ASP A 519 -36.91 9.72 10.34
CA ASP A 519 -37.60 10.52 9.34
C ASP A 519 -38.17 9.62 8.22
N LYS A 520 -39.49 9.43 8.23
CA LYS A 520 -40.20 8.57 7.27
C LYS A 520 -40.20 9.12 5.84
N THR A 521 -39.74 10.35 5.63
CA THR A 521 -39.67 10.99 4.30
C THR A 521 -38.38 10.67 3.55
N LEU A 522 -37.36 10.15 4.24
CA LEU A 522 -36.10 9.72 3.63
C LEU A 522 -36.24 8.36 2.93
N THR A 523 -35.32 8.06 2.02
CA THR A 523 -35.18 6.72 1.43
C THR A 523 -34.93 5.67 2.52
N GLN A 524 -35.28 4.41 2.26
CA GLN A 524 -35.30 3.38 3.31
C GLN A 524 -33.90 3.02 3.83
N SER A 525 -32.92 2.89 2.94
CA SER A 525 -31.54 2.56 3.33
C SER A 525 -30.55 3.08 2.30
N ALA A 526 -29.36 3.44 2.77
CA ALA A 526 -28.20 3.78 1.97
C ALA A 526 -26.93 3.34 2.69
N ASP A 527 -25.86 3.08 1.95
CA ASP A 527 -24.55 2.83 2.53
C ASP A 527 -23.81 4.16 2.70
N LEU A 528 -23.50 4.49 3.95
CA LEU A 528 -22.78 5.73 4.27
C LEU A 528 -21.34 5.61 3.79
N PHE A 529 -20.68 4.52 4.16
CA PHE A 529 -19.37 4.13 3.67
C PHE A 529 -19.10 2.64 3.92
N GLU A 530 -18.14 2.12 3.16
CA GLU A 530 -17.56 0.79 3.34
C GLU A 530 -16.06 0.94 3.60
N SER A 531 -15.57 0.23 4.61
CA SER A 531 -14.17 0.24 5.01
C SER A 531 -13.25 -0.40 3.96
N GLN A 532 -11.99 0.03 3.89
CA GLN A 532 -10.95 -0.66 3.12
C GLN A 532 -10.53 -2.02 3.69
N PHE A 533 -10.94 -2.31 4.93
CA PHE A 533 -10.56 -3.49 5.68
C PHE A 533 -11.78 -4.37 5.96
N ALA A 534 -11.53 -5.64 6.26
CA ALA A 534 -12.51 -6.59 6.76
C ALA A 534 -12.33 -6.80 8.27
N PRO A 535 -13.38 -7.25 8.98
CA PRO A 535 -13.28 -7.61 10.39
C PRO A 535 -12.39 -8.85 10.58
N THR A 536 -11.98 -9.09 11.83
CA THR A 536 -11.18 -10.28 12.21
C THR A 536 -11.75 -10.93 13.46
N LEU A 537 -11.83 -12.26 13.47
CA LEU A 537 -12.18 -13.01 14.68
C LEU A 537 -10.98 -13.04 15.64
N ASN A 538 -11.26 -13.16 16.93
CA ASN A 538 -10.21 -13.30 17.95
C ASN A 538 -10.37 -14.64 18.64
N ARG A 539 -9.25 -15.26 19.00
CA ARG A 539 -9.22 -16.52 19.74
C ARG A 539 -8.49 -16.36 21.07
N PRO A 540 -8.83 -17.16 22.10
CA PRO A 540 -8.08 -17.17 23.35
C PRO A 540 -6.61 -17.53 23.13
N TYR A 541 -5.72 -16.82 23.83
CA TYR A 541 -4.28 -17.07 23.84
C TYR A 541 -3.67 -16.54 25.15
N PHE A 542 -3.03 -17.42 25.93
CA PHE A 542 -2.37 -17.11 27.21
C PHE A 542 -3.09 -16.07 28.10
N ASN A 543 -4.29 -16.42 28.58
CA ASN A 543 -5.11 -15.57 29.46
C ASN A 543 -5.54 -14.22 28.83
N GLY A 544 -5.44 -14.10 27.50
CA GLY A 544 -5.92 -12.99 26.69
C GLY A 544 -6.50 -13.48 25.36
N TYR A 545 -6.47 -12.61 24.36
CA TYR A 545 -6.97 -12.90 23.01
C TYR A 545 -5.96 -12.39 21.98
N ILE A 546 -5.82 -13.13 20.89
CA ILE A 546 -5.10 -12.69 19.69
C ILE A 546 -6.05 -12.71 18.49
N ALA A 547 -5.80 -11.84 17.54
CA ALA A 547 -6.43 -11.88 16.23
C ALA A 547 -6.10 -13.18 15.51
N GLN A 548 -7.07 -13.69 14.75
CA GLN A 548 -6.91 -14.85 13.89
C GLN A 548 -7.22 -14.47 12.44
N ILE A 549 -6.19 -14.55 11.58
CA ILE A 549 -6.27 -14.32 10.14
C ILE A 549 -5.87 -15.64 9.47
N LEU A 550 -6.80 -16.58 9.36
CA LEU A 550 -6.50 -17.92 8.84
C LEU A 550 -5.98 -17.83 7.39
N LYS A 551 -4.69 -18.06 7.22
CA LYS A 551 -3.98 -18.07 5.94
C LYS A 551 -3.49 -19.47 5.56
N ILE A 552 -3.25 -20.31 6.56
CA ILE A 552 -2.78 -21.68 6.41
C ILE A 552 -3.94 -22.62 6.73
N ASP A 553 -4.28 -23.53 5.82
CA ASP A 553 -5.25 -24.58 6.12
C ASP A 553 -4.61 -25.58 7.10
N PRO A 554 -5.23 -25.88 8.26
CA PRO A 554 -4.75 -26.93 9.16
C PRO A 554 -4.66 -28.32 8.51
N LYS A 555 -5.32 -28.55 7.37
CA LYS A 555 -5.25 -29.77 6.56
C LYS A 555 -4.09 -29.79 5.58
N ASP A 556 -3.45 -28.65 5.31
CA ASP A 556 -2.25 -28.59 4.47
C ASP A 556 -1.11 -29.38 5.13
N ASP A 557 -0.17 -29.83 4.31
CA ASP A 557 0.98 -30.63 4.74
C ASP A 557 1.62 -30.00 5.99
N ALA A 558 1.71 -30.80 7.05
CA ALA A 558 2.26 -30.35 8.32
C ALA A 558 3.74 -29.98 8.20
N GLU A 559 4.46 -30.58 7.25
CA GLU A 559 5.88 -30.35 7.00
C GLU A 559 6.14 -29.19 6.03
N GLN A 560 5.17 -28.83 5.17
CA GLN A 560 5.26 -27.70 4.23
C GLN A 560 3.98 -26.87 4.17
N PRO A 561 3.64 -26.16 5.26
CA PRO A 561 2.44 -25.34 5.28
C PRO A 561 2.55 -24.11 4.37
N ALA A 562 1.55 -23.94 3.51
CA ALA A 562 1.45 -22.81 2.60
C ALA A 562 0.44 -21.77 3.10
N PHE A 563 0.71 -20.50 2.83
CA PHE A 563 -0.27 -19.41 3.03
C PHE A 563 -1.27 -19.43 1.85
N SER A 564 -2.14 -20.42 1.81
CA SER A 564 -3.01 -20.77 0.69
C SER A 564 -4.40 -20.12 0.75
N ILE A 565 -4.85 -19.69 1.93
CA ILE A 565 -6.19 -19.10 2.13
C ILE A 565 -6.14 -17.59 1.82
N SER A 566 -6.91 -17.15 0.83
CA SER A 566 -7.04 -15.73 0.52
C SER A 566 -7.90 -15.02 1.57
N THR A 567 -7.51 -13.81 1.96
CA THR A 567 -8.25 -12.99 2.94
C THR A 567 -8.22 -11.52 2.53
N GLN A 568 -9.23 -10.77 2.94
CA GLN A 568 -9.26 -9.31 2.79
C GLN A 568 -8.25 -8.58 3.71
N PRO A 569 -7.95 -7.29 3.47
CA PRO A 569 -7.05 -6.51 4.30
C PRO A 569 -7.53 -6.38 5.76
N ARG A 570 -6.60 -6.36 6.73
CA ARG A 570 -6.94 -6.25 8.16
C ARG A 570 -6.36 -5.00 8.83
N LEU A 571 -7.16 -4.39 9.70
CA LEU A 571 -6.74 -3.36 10.66
C LEU A 571 -7.00 -3.89 12.06
N LEU A 572 -6.02 -3.77 12.95
CA LEU A 572 -6.10 -4.29 14.32
C LEU A 572 -5.68 -3.22 15.33
N ILE A 573 -6.13 -3.40 16.58
CA ILE A 573 -5.66 -2.64 17.73
C ILE A 573 -4.51 -3.42 18.35
N ASN A 574 -3.30 -2.90 18.29
CA ASN A 574 -2.17 -3.47 19.01
C ASN A 574 -2.34 -3.28 20.51
N GLU A 575 -2.18 -4.37 21.24
CA GLU A 575 -2.13 -4.36 22.70
C GLU A 575 -0.83 -5.02 23.15
N GLN A 576 -0.14 -4.33 24.06
CA GLN A 576 1.04 -4.84 24.71
C GLN A 576 0.63 -5.48 26.04
N TYR A 577 0.79 -6.80 26.11
CA TYR A 577 0.48 -7.59 27.29
C TYR A 577 1.76 -7.90 28.07
N ALA A 578 1.80 -7.50 29.34
CA ALA A 578 2.88 -7.85 30.24
C ALA A 578 2.74 -9.31 30.69
N LEU A 579 3.64 -10.17 30.22
CA LEU A 579 3.69 -11.61 30.53
C LEU A 579 3.84 -11.89 32.03
N GLN A 580 4.43 -10.97 32.78
CA GLN A 580 4.53 -11.08 34.24
C GLN A 580 3.15 -11.11 34.92
N ASN A 581 2.13 -10.53 34.28
CA ASN A 581 0.75 -10.56 34.74
C ASN A 581 0.01 -11.85 34.31
N SER A 582 0.66 -12.73 33.54
CA SER A 582 0.09 -14.01 33.13
C SER A 582 0.14 -15.02 34.27
N PRO A 583 -1.00 -15.65 34.63
CA PRO A 583 -1.01 -16.74 35.58
C PRO A 583 -0.48 -18.06 34.97
N THR A 584 -0.45 -18.18 33.64
CA THR A 584 -0.16 -19.44 32.92
C THR A 584 1.15 -19.41 32.16
N ALA A 585 1.46 -18.31 31.47
CA ALA A 585 2.64 -18.20 30.60
C ALA A 585 3.43 -16.92 30.90
N LYS A 586 4.36 -17.01 31.87
CA LYS A 586 5.24 -15.88 32.26
C LYS A 586 6.41 -15.64 31.32
N ARG A 587 6.62 -16.54 30.36
CA ARG A 587 7.66 -16.47 29.34
C ARG A 587 7.16 -17.16 28.08
N ILE A 588 7.59 -16.72 26.92
CA ILE A 588 7.30 -17.29 25.60
C ILE A 588 8.60 -17.44 24.83
N THR A 589 8.78 -18.58 24.18
CA THR A 589 9.94 -18.85 23.33
C THR A 589 9.59 -18.54 21.88
N PHE A 590 10.33 -17.64 21.25
CA PHE A 590 10.30 -17.44 19.81
C PHE A 590 11.41 -18.28 19.19
N THR A 591 11.14 -18.95 18.08
CA THR A 591 12.12 -19.80 17.38
C THR A 591 12.02 -19.63 15.86
N ASP A 592 13.13 -19.81 15.15
CA ASP A 592 13.19 -19.93 13.69
C ASP A 592 13.42 -21.39 13.23
N GLY A 593 13.30 -22.34 14.16
CA GLY A 593 13.62 -23.76 13.97
C GLY A 593 15.06 -24.15 14.32
N HIS A 594 15.99 -23.19 14.38
CA HIS A 594 17.40 -23.42 14.68
C HIS A 594 17.86 -22.69 15.94
N ASN A 595 17.48 -21.41 16.04
CA ASN A 595 17.74 -20.51 17.14
C ASN A 595 16.44 -20.24 17.91
N SER A 596 16.60 -19.84 19.17
CA SER A 596 15.48 -19.48 20.02
C SER A 596 15.81 -18.30 20.92
N MET A 597 14.83 -17.43 21.14
CA MET A 597 14.88 -16.30 22.06
C MET A 597 13.68 -16.34 22.99
N VAL A 598 13.90 -16.08 24.29
CA VAL A 598 12.82 -16.10 25.29
C VAL A 598 12.40 -14.67 25.61
N VAL A 599 11.11 -14.39 25.49
CA VAL A 599 10.47 -13.15 25.92
C VAL A 599 9.75 -13.41 27.23
N ASN A 600 10.00 -12.58 28.24
CA ASN A 600 9.41 -12.71 29.58
C ASN A 600 8.89 -11.38 30.14
N ASP A 601 8.77 -10.36 29.28
CA ASP A 601 8.31 -9.03 29.66
C ASP A 601 7.04 -8.67 28.88
N THR A 602 7.15 -8.02 27.73
CA THR A 602 6.00 -7.55 26.95
C THR A 602 5.79 -8.37 25.67
N LEU A 603 4.53 -8.68 25.37
CA LEU A 603 4.09 -9.36 24.15
C LEU A 603 3.06 -8.52 23.39
N SER A 604 3.23 -8.37 22.07
CA SER A 604 2.22 -7.73 21.23
C SER A 604 1.14 -8.74 20.81
N VAL A 605 -0.11 -8.50 21.25
CA VAL A 605 -1.28 -9.36 21.06
C VAL A 605 -2.44 -8.55 20.48
N PRO A 606 -2.38 -8.18 19.19
CA PRO A 606 -3.38 -7.34 18.59
C PRO A 606 -4.73 -8.05 18.49
N TYR A 607 -5.80 -7.27 18.50
CA TYR A 607 -7.17 -7.77 18.36
C TYR A 607 -8.02 -6.82 17.52
N PHE A 608 -9.11 -7.35 16.98
CA PHE A 608 -10.16 -6.54 16.34
C PHE A 608 -11.23 -6.10 17.35
N TYR A 609 -11.70 -7.04 18.17
CA TYR A 609 -12.67 -6.84 19.24
C TYR A 609 -12.55 -7.94 20.28
N LYS A 610 -12.52 -7.58 21.57
CA LYS A 610 -12.65 -8.54 22.66
C LYS A 610 -13.50 -7.93 23.79
N PRO A 611 -14.24 -8.76 24.55
CA PRO A 611 -15.02 -8.29 25.69
C PRO A 611 -14.14 -7.54 26.71
N ASN A 612 -14.67 -6.45 27.27
CA ASN A 612 -14.01 -5.63 28.29
C ASN A 612 -12.68 -4.97 27.87
N ALA A 613 -12.36 -4.95 26.58
CA ALA A 613 -11.26 -4.13 26.09
C ALA A 613 -11.56 -2.64 26.23
N GLU A 614 -10.50 -1.84 26.35
CA GLU A 614 -10.58 -0.37 26.36
C GLU A 614 -11.08 0.17 25.01
N HIS A 615 -10.79 -0.54 23.91
CA HIS A 615 -11.09 -0.11 22.56
C HIS A 615 -11.69 -1.26 21.74
N SER A 616 -12.39 -0.91 20.67
CA SER A 616 -13.07 -1.84 19.79
C SER A 616 -13.11 -1.26 18.38
N LEU A 617 -12.98 -2.13 17.38
CA LEU A 617 -13.19 -1.77 15.98
C LEU A 617 -14.62 -2.10 15.51
N LEU A 618 -15.53 -2.58 16.35
CA LEU A 618 -16.93 -2.71 15.92
C LEU A 618 -17.47 -1.32 15.54
N TRP A 619 -18.11 -1.20 14.36
CA TRP A 619 -18.67 0.08 13.93
C TRP A 619 -19.69 0.63 14.93
N GLU A 620 -20.36 -0.24 15.69
CA GLU A 620 -21.28 0.17 16.75
C GLU A 620 -20.55 0.96 17.86
N ASP A 621 -19.41 0.46 18.34
CA ASP A 621 -18.63 1.12 19.39
C ASP A 621 -17.99 2.41 18.88
N LEU A 622 -17.51 2.39 17.63
CA LEU A 622 -16.97 3.59 16.96
C LEU A 622 -18.05 4.66 16.76
N ARG A 623 -19.25 4.27 16.32
CA ARG A 623 -20.42 5.14 16.14
C ARG A 623 -20.81 5.80 17.46
N LEU A 624 -20.99 5.01 18.53
CA LEU A 624 -21.35 5.53 19.85
C LEU A 624 -20.30 6.49 20.41
N LYS A 625 -19.02 6.29 20.07
CA LYS A 625 -17.91 7.13 20.56
C LYS A 625 -17.69 8.41 19.75
N TYR A 626 -17.74 8.32 18.42
CA TYR A 626 -17.26 9.39 17.52
C TYR A 626 -18.38 10.09 16.74
N TYR A 627 -19.57 9.51 16.66
CA TYR A 627 -20.70 10.05 15.90
C TYR A 627 -21.87 10.65 16.70
N PRO A 628 -21.88 10.76 18.05
CA PRO A 628 -23.11 11.15 18.77
C PRO A 628 -23.63 12.54 18.35
N GLU A 629 -22.72 13.48 18.05
CA GLU A 629 -23.08 14.84 17.68
C GLU A 629 -23.67 14.90 16.26
N LEU A 630 -23.16 14.08 15.35
CA LEU A 630 -23.75 13.93 14.02
C LEU A 630 -25.14 13.31 14.11
N GLU A 631 -25.31 12.25 14.90
CA GLU A 631 -26.63 11.60 15.07
C GLU A 631 -27.66 12.56 15.65
N LYS A 632 -27.27 13.37 16.63
CA LYS A 632 -28.12 14.40 17.20
C LYS A 632 -28.54 15.43 16.15
N ILE A 633 -27.60 15.91 15.33
CA ILE A 633 -27.89 16.86 14.24
C ILE A 633 -28.86 16.23 13.24
N LEU A 634 -28.62 14.99 12.82
CA LEU A 634 -29.46 14.29 11.85
C LEU A 634 -30.90 14.07 12.34
N GLN A 635 -31.08 13.77 13.63
CA GLN A 635 -32.41 13.60 14.25
C GLN A 635 -33.22 14.90 14.36
N GLN A 636 -32.55 16.04 14.42
CA GLN A 636 -33.18 17.35 14.63
C GLN A 636 -32.87 18.32 13.48
N THR A 637 -32.64 17.77 12.29
CA THR A 637 -32.14 18.51 11.13
C THR A 637 -33.00 19.74 10.85
N LYS A 638 -32.35 20.91 10.94
CA LYS A 638 -32.88 22.18 10.48
C LYS A 638 -31.79 22.88 9.68
N LYS A 639 -31.82 22.65 8.37
CA LYS A 639 -30.99 23.40 7.43
C LYS A 639 -31.68 24.72 7.16
N VAL A 640 -30.97 25.82 7.39
CA VAL A 640 -31.47 27.19 7.21
C VAL A 640 -30.62 27.86 6.15
N GLU A 641 -31.25 28.34 5.09
CA GLU A 641 -30.58 29.13 4.07
C GLU A 641 -30.95 30.61 4.27
N ARG A 642 -29.92 31.45 4.40
CA ARG A 642 -30.02 32.90 4.60
C ARG A 642 -29.00 33.63 3.74
N TYR A 643 -29.23 34.91 3.50
CA TYR A 643 -28.31 35.76 2.74
C TYR A 643 -27.48 36.63 3.68
N PHE A 644 -26.18 36.72 3.41
CA PHE A 644 -25.22 37.49 4.20
C PHE A 644 -24.46 38.47 3.32
N MET A 645 -24.03 39.59 3.91
CA MET A 645 -23.03 40.47 3.29
C MET A 645 -21.68 40.21 3.95
N LEU A 646 -20.82 39.43 3.28
CA LEU A 646 -19.50 39.06 3.79
C LEU A 646 -18.39 39.87 3.12
N SER A 647 -17.49 40.42 3.92
CA SER A 647 -16.31 41.15 3.45
C SER A 647 -15.17 40.19 3.06
N PRO A 648 -14.18 40.65 2.27
CA PRO A 648 -12.99 39.85 1.97
C PRO A 648 -12.24 39.40 3.22
N ARG A 649 -12.25 40.21 4.29
CA ARG A 649 -11.66 39.84 5.58
C ARG A 649 -12.41 38.68 6.26
N ASP A 650 -13.74 38.67 6.16
CA ASP A 650 -14.54 37.58 6.73
C ASP A 650 -14.26 36.23 6.06
N ILE A 651 -13.96 36.26 4.75
CA ILE A 651 -13.57 35.07 3.99
C ILE A 651 -12.13 34.65 4.32
N LEU A 652 -11.20 35.61 4.43
CA LEU A 652 -9.81 35.34 4.79
C LEU A 652 -9.69 34.70 6.19
N GLU A 653 -10.48 35.19 7.16
CA GLU A 653 -10.50 34.69 8.54
C GLU A 653 -11.52 33.54 8.73
N LEU A 654 -12.08 32.99 7.65
CA LEU A 654 -13.13 31.97 7.72
C LEU A 654 -12.59 30.64 8.27
N ASP A 655 -13.09 30.27 9.44
CA ASP A 655 -12.93 28.92 10.01
C ASP A 655 -14.29 28.25 10.09
N LEU A 656 -14.52 27.24 9.24
CA LEU A 656 -15.79 26.50 9.17
C LEU A 656 -16.03 25.62 10.43
N LEU A 657 -15.04 25.47 11.33
CA LEU A 657 -15.21 24.80 12.62
C LEU A 657 -15.67 25.74 13.73
N LEU A 658 -15.72 27.05 13.49
CA LEU A 658 -16.28 28.02 14.42
C LEU A 658 -17.77 28.25 14.12
N PRO A 659 -18.67 27.97 15.08
CA PRO A 659 -20.07 28.29 14.92
C PRO A 659 -20.32 29.79 14.78
N ILE A 660 -21.47 30.14 14.22
CA ILE A 660 -21.99 31.49 14.21
C ILE A 660 -23.26 31.60 15.06
N TYR A 661 -23.48 32.77 15.64
CA TYR A 661 -24.71 33.13 16.34
C TYR A 661 -25.52 34.14 15.53
N LEU A 662 -26.83 33.90 15.44
CA LEU A 662 -27.79 34.82 14.83
C LEU A 662 -28.87 35.18 15.86
N GLU A 663 -28.91 36.45 16.26
CA GLU A 663 -29.85 36.98 17.24
C GLU A 663 -31.29 36.96 16.70
N GLN A 664 -31.47 37.16 15.38
CA GLN A 664 -32.80 37.11 14.74
C GLN A 664 -33.47 35.73 14.82
N ASP A 665 -32.69 34.65 15.00
CA ASP A 665 -33.19 33.29 15.18
C ASP A 665 -33.02 32.79 16.63
N GLY A 666 -32.28 33.51 17.48
CA GLY A 666 -31.93 33.09 18.83
C GLY A 666 -31.18 31.75 18.86
N ALA A 667 -30.36 31.46 17.86
CA ALA A 667 -29.78 30.14 17.66
C ALA A 667 -28.32 30.18 17.16
N TYR A 668 -27.60 29.10 17.45
CA TYR A 668 -26.26 28.85 16.94
C TYR A 668 -26.31 27.92 15.73
N TYR A 669 -25.40 28.14 14.79
CA TYR A 669 -25.31 27.38 13.56
C TYR A 669 -23.86 27.04 13.26
N TYR A 670 -23.61 25.88 12.67
CA TYR A 670 -22.38 25.70 11.90
C TYR A 670 -22.64 26.04 10.43
N ILE A 671 -21.61 26.52 9.75
CA ILE A 671 -21.66 26.85 8.33
C ILE A 671 -21.43 25.56 7.55
N ASN A 672 -22.46 25.08 6.86
CA ASN A 672 -22.33 23.93 5.97
C ASN A 672 -21.69 24.36 4.64
N LYS A 673 -22.17 25.48 4.09
CA LYS A 673 -21.73 25.99 2.79
C LYS A 673 -21.94 27.50 2.68
N ILE A 674 -20.97 28.20 2.10
CA ILE A 674 -21.10 29.55 1.56
C ILE A 674 -21.10 29.39 0.04
N ASP A 675 -22.22 29.69 -0.61
CA ASP A 675 -22.43 29.41 -2.03
C ASP A 675 -22.13 30.64 -2.88
N SER A 676 -21.07 30.55 -3.70
CA SER A 676 -20.78 31.54 -4.73
C SER A 676 -20.56 32.98 -4.20
N TRP A 677 -19.75 33.14 -3.16
CA TRP A 677 -19.39 34.44 -2.59
C TRP A 677 -18.69 35.35 -3.59
N ARG A 678 -19.13 36.61 -3.63
CA ARG A 678 -18.51 37.72 -4.35
C ARG A 678 -18.54 38.96 -3.47
N LYS A 679 -17.46 39.76 -3.51
CA LYS A 679 -17.40 41.01 -2.76
C LYS A 679 -18.57 41.94 -3.13
N GLY A 680 -19.21 42.52 -2.11
CA GLY A 680 -20.25 43.54 -2.28
C GLY A 680 -21.60 43.00 -2.75
N GLN A 681 -21.75 41.69 -2.86
CA GLN A 681 -23.01 41.03 -3.22
C GLN A 681 -23.52 40.18 -2.04
N PRO A 682 -24.84 40.12 -1.82
CA PRO A 682 -25.45 39.13 -0.95
C PRO A 682 -25.00 37.72 -1.34
N VAL A 683 -24.52 36.94 -0.38
CA VAL A 683 -24.15 35.54 -0.55
C VAL A 683 -25.11 34.62 0.19
N LYS A 684 -25.53 33.54 -0.45
CA LYS A 684 -26.34 32.51 0.20
C LYS A 684 -25.45 31.64 1.08
N VAL A 685 -25.82 31.51 2.35
CA VAL A 685 -25.12 30.65 3.32
C VAL A 685 -26.09 29.58 3.79
N GLU A 686 -25.68 28.32 3.63
CA GLU A 686 -26.35 27.15 4.17
C GLU A 686 -25.85 26.89 5.59
N LEU A 687 -26.77 27.00 6.54
CA LEU A 687 -26.51 26.86 7.96
C LEU A 687 -27.22 25.61 8.48
N VAL A 688 -26.62 24.92 9.43
CA VAL A 688 -27.28 23.82 10.14
C VAL A 688 -27.29 24.15 11.62
N LYS A 689 -28.50 24.12 12.19
CA LYS A 689 -28.72 24.50 13.59
C LYS A 689 -27.95 23.58 14.53
N LEU A 690 -27.22 24.18 15.47
CA LEU A 690 -26.60 23.50 16.59
C LEU A 690 -27.52 23.61 17.81
N GLY A 691 -27.89 22.47 18.39
CA GLY A 691 -28.63 22.42 19.66
C GLY A 691 -30.13 22.23 19.50
#